data_AF-A0A1W1BM43-F1
#
_entry.id   AF-A0A1W1BM43-F1
#
_cell.length_a   1.000
_cell.length_b   1.000
_cell.length_c   1.000
_cell.angle_alpha   90.00
_cell.angle_beta   90.00
_cell.angle_gamma   90.00
#
_symmetry.space_group_name_H-M   'P 1'
#
loop_
_entity.id
_entity.type
_entity.pdbx_description
1 polymer ?
#
loop_
_entity_poly.entity_id
_entity_poly.type
_entity_poly.pdbx_seq_one_letter_code
_entity_poly.pdbx_strand_id
1 'polypeptide(L)'
;MNLLNSRVIVLIILLFSGLLADERYAFIYGKDIDDRFINFYDKVVVEADVVDNIYAIRYPQKMVAYVSVGEIEPWRKTKTPYDKSWVISENKTWNSLIADLRNSDYQEFIFERIDSLYKNGYRNFFLDTMDAYHVTHKNKIIFQKQQKAIISFIHKLHKRYPKSKIIINRGFELLDEIHQDIDAVVGESLLARYNHAKKEYLKVPKADREWLLGNFKKAKEYGLDTISIEYSDKGTKERLKIAREVKKLGVIPYVTDGLLQEQGECDIERVRRDVLILFNKSLFKDKNSVYSDVHLLASMPLEHLGYVPILYDISTRELPQSVEDRYHSVIIWSDGVTKNDEKLYRWVSELKKRDIKFLFLNNFVFNPTDERLKALNLTQKSNRNNFTSKREIKYHKPYSEYEIPASPEYEYTLIDKNDGKDIITVEYENGQKSRPIAITSWGGYALGNSFLLSIADENYWTIDPFKFLKDTLRLDDIPLPDPTTEAGRRILFVHIDGDGFVERVRTDMDKLSTEYLIEHIYNKYKIPQTVSLIQGEVESLFPKLTSKMKKIAKELYKIPWIEPASHTLSHPFFWKKTIKPSAELTEKFHLPIPNYHFSLEKETVGSIDFALSFAPKEKQKERILFWSGDCIPPKEVLAYVERRGILAMNGGDTTITKSYPWLNRIAPFGIERGDYWQIYTAQQNENVYTHEWRTSFWRYRDVIETFELTETPRRIKPINIYYHFYSGSKLASLKALDEVYSWAIKQKTSKLYASQYIKKARGFYRTAIAKIDNGFEIRNSGYLRTMRFDKKIRVDIKKSQGVAGYIYNANRTYIILDRREKHKILLTNEKSSVPYLIDSNGWVESFTHKSREYNFQLKSNISIEANFYLPPLCRVTHSKDINTIKDKNRLSIISNKKRVAIAFECK
;
A
#
# COMPACT_ATOMS: atom_id res chain seq x y z
N MET A 1 -44.07 19.00 37.44
CA MET A 1 -43.84 18.06 36.31
C MET A 1 -42.86 18.59 35.25
N ASN A 2 -41.92 19.50 35.60
CA ASN A 2 -40.95 20.09 34.66
C ASN A 2 -39.51 20.19 35.22
N LEU A 3 -39.15 19.30 36.16
CA LEU A 3 -37.79 19.25 36.73
C LEU A 3 -37.11 17.87 36.62
N LEU A 4 -37.82 16.83 36.18
CA LEU A 4 -37.22 15.50 35.92
C LEU A 4 -36.67 15.32 34.49
N ASN A 5 -37.10 16.13 33.50
CA ASN A 5 -36.64 15.97 32.11
C ASN A 5 -35.24 16.56 31.85
N SER A 6 -34.80 17.58 32.60
CA SER A 6 -33.47 18.17 32.39
C SER A 6 -32.33 17.33 32.98
N ARG A 7 -32.58 16.57 34.06
CA ARG A 7 -31.57 15.66 34.63
C ARG A 7 -31.36 14.41 33.78
N VAL A 8 -32.40 13.92 33.10
CA VAL A 8 -32.29 12.76 32.19
C VAL A 8 -31.59 13.14 30.89
N ILE A 9 -31.78 14.36 30.36
CA ILE A 9 -31.06 14.83 29.16
C ILE A 9 -29.57 15.11 29.47
N VAL A 10 -29.24 15.65 30.65
CA VAL A 10 -27.84 15.84 31.07
C VAL A 10 -27.15 14.51 31.38
N LEU A 11 -27.86 13.51 31.91
CA LEU A 11 -27.31 12.16 32.10
C LEU A 11 -27.13 11.39 30.77
N ILE A 12 -28.00 11.63 29.77
CA ILE A 12 -27.86 11.05 28.43
C ILE A 12 -26.71 11.71 27.65
N ILE A 13 -26.43 13.00 27.86
CA ILE A 13 -25.26 13.68 27.27
C ILE A 13 -23.95 13.26 27.97
N LEU A 14 -23.96 13.05 29.29
CA LEU A 14 -22.81 12.51 30.03
C LEU A 14 -22.54 11.01 29.79
N LEU A 15 -23.53 10.25 29.33
CA LEU A 15 -23.35 8.85 28.88
C LEU A 15 -22.90 8.76 27.41
N PHE A 16 -22.87 9.87 26.66
CA PHE A 16 -22.32 9.93 25.30
C PHE A 16 -20.94 10.60 25.21
N SER A 17 -20.46 11.25 26.27
CA SER A 17 -19.09 11.79 26.35
C SER A 17 -18.03 10.76 26.76
N GLY A 18 -18.41 9.52 27.05
CA GLY A 18 -17.49 8.44 27.40
C GLY A 18 -17.56 7.31 26.39
N LEU A 19 -16.89 7.45 25.23
CA LEU A 19 -16.41 6.39 24.31
C LEU A 19 -16.12 6.91 22.88
N LEU A 20 -15.77 8.19 22.70
CA LEU A 20 -14.99 8.53 21.51
C LEU A 20 -13.59 7.97 21.73
N ALA A 21 -13.18 7.04 20.89
CA ALA A 21 -11.79 6.58 20.90
C ALA A 21 -10.91 7.77 20.50
N ASP A 22 -9.99 8.18 21.37
CA ASP A 22 -9.06 9.28 21.10
C ASP A 22 -8.43 9.14 19.70
N GLU A 23 -8.40 10.25 18.96
CA GLU A 23 -7.72 10.32 17.68
C GLU A 23 -6.22 10.05 17.84
N ARG A 24 -5.60 9.46 16.82
CA ARG A 24 -4.14 9.27 16.75
C ARG A 24 -3.50 10.39 15.94
N TYR A 25 -2.56 11.08 16.54
CA TYR A 25 -1.77 12.13 15.90
C TYR A 25 -0.33 11.66 15.67
N ALA A 26 0.26 12.09 14.55
CA ALA A 26 1.67 11.92 14.24
C ALA A 26 2.30 13.24 13.77
N PHE A 27 3.59 13.39 14.02
CA PHE A 27 4.39 14.56 13.64
C PHE A 27 5.67 14.08 12.97
N ILE A 28 5.90 14.48 11.72
CA ILE A 28 7.09 14.07 10.96
C ILE A 28 7.49 15.15 9.96
N TYR A 29 8.69 15.69 10.16
CA TYR A 29 9.34 16.65 9.26
C TYR A 29 10.44 15.98 8.41
N GLY A 30 10.55 14.65 8.48
CA GLY A 30 11.37 13.85 7.57
C GLY A 30 10.64 13.53 6.26
N LYS A 31 11.43 13.19 5.23
CA LYS A 31 10.91 12.80 3.90
C LYS A 31 10.38 11.36 3.83
N ASP A 32 10.80 10.50 4.75
CA ASP A 32 10.59 9.05 4.67
C ASP A 32 9.21 8.64 5.26
N ILE A 33 8.14 9.15 4.65
CA ILE A 33 6.74 8.78 4.97
C ILE A 33 6.15 7.81 3.95
N ASP A 34 5.12 7.05 4.36
CA ASP A 34 4.44 6.11 3.49
C ASP A 34 2.94 5.98 3.80
N ASP A 35 2.19 5.40 2.85
CA ASP A 35 0.73 5.25 2.94
C ASP A 35 0.28 4.46 4.19
N ARG A 36 1.06 3.47 4.66
CA ARG A 36 0.67 2.65 5.83
C ARG A 36 0.87 3.41 7.12
N PHE A 37 1.93 4.21 7.23
CA PHE A 37 2.08 5.17 8.33
C PHE A 37 0.91 6.13 8.37
N ILE A 38 0.59 6.79 7.26
CA ILE A 38 -0.51 7.77 7.20
C ILE A 38 -1.87 7.13 7.52
N ASN A 39 -2.12 5.92 7.01
CA ASN A 39 -3.39 5.24 7.28
C ASN A 39 -3.53 4.79 8.73
N PHE A 40 -2.43 4.60 9.46
CA PHE A 40 -2.44 4.21 10.88
C PHE A 40 -2.94 5.34 11.78
N TYR A 41 -2.64 6.60 11.44
CA TYR A 41 -3.02 7.80 12.18
C TYR A 41 -4.33 8.42 11.66
N ASP A 42 -4.95 9.23 12.51
CA ASP A 42 -6.13 10.04 12.19
C ASP A 42 -5.69 11.42 11.65
N LYS A 43 -4.59 11.97 12.19
CA LYS A 43 -3.92 13.18 11.72
C LYS A 43 -2.41 12.99 11.62
N VAL A 44 -1.80 13.52 10.56
CA VAL A 44 -0.35 13.51 10.35
C VAL A 44 0.13 14.90 10.00
N VAL A 45 0.85 15.52 10.93
CA VAL A 45 1.51 16.81 10.77
C VAL A 45 2.82 16.61 10.03
N VAL A 46 2.98 17.35 8.93
CA VAL A 46 4.15 17.27 8.05
C VAL A 46 4.71 18.63 7.70
N GLU A 47 6.02 18.66 7.48
CA GLU A 47 6.64 19.75 6.73
C GLU A 47 6.29 19.57 5.25
N ALA A 48 5.39 20.41 4.74
CA ALA A 48 4.83 20.24 3.41
C ALA A 48 5.86 20.43 2.27
N ASP A 49 6.97 21.12 2.53
CA ASP A 49 8.01 21.36 1.51
C ASP A 49 8.97 20.17 1.31
N VAL A 50 8.99 19.20 2.24
CA VAL A 50 9.89 18.03 2.15
C VAL A 50 9.19 16.75 1.70
N VAL A 51 7.86 16.73 1.70
CA VAL A 51 7.05 15.57 1.29
C VAL A 51 6.29 15.87 -0.02
N ASP A 52 6.09 14.84 -0.83
CA ASP A 52 5.26 14.98 -2.04
C ASP A 52 3.79 15.24 -1.63
N ASN A 53 3.18 16.31 -2.18
CA ASN A 53 1.78 16.66 -1.90
C ASN A 53 0.75 15.63 -2.37
N ILE A 54 1.17 14.55 -3.06
CA ILE A 54 0.32 13.40 -3.35
C ILE A 54 -0.34 12.82 -2.11
N TYR A 55 0.33 12.84 -0.95
CA TYR A 55 -0.25 12.37 0.30
C TYR A 55 -1.42 13.25 0.75
N ALA A 56 -1.35 14.57 0.55
CA ALA A 56 -2.46 15.49 0.82
C ALA A 56 -3.62 15.29 -0.16
N ILE A 57 -3.33 14.92 -1.42
CA ILE A 57 -4.36 14.57 -2.41
C ILE A 57 -5.04 13.24 -2.06
N ARG A 58 -4.28 12.23 -1.61
CA ARG A 58 -4.80 10.90 -1.22
C ARG A 58 -5.56 10.95 0.10
N TYR A 59 -5.09 11.73 1.08
CA TYR A 59 -5.61 11.77 2.44
C TYR A 59 -5.87 13.21 2.93
N PRO A 60 -6.70 13.99 2.23
CA PRO A 60 -6.88 15.41 2.54
C PRO A 60 -7.40 15.65 3.96
N GLN A 61 -8.16 14.70 4.52
CA GLN A 61 -8.69 14.79 5.88
C GLN A 61 -7.68 14.42 6.97
N LYS A 62 -6.55 13.77 6.61
CA LYS A 62 -5.53 13.31 7.56
C LYS A 62 -4.30 14.18 7.56
N MET A 63 -3.88 14.66 6.38
CA MET A 63 -2.66 15.46 6.27
C MET A 63 -2.89 16.86 6.85
N VAL A 64 -1.95 17.27 7.70
CA VAL A 64 -1.91 18.56 8.38
C VAL A 64 -0.59 19.23 8.01
N ALA A 65 -0.62 20.45 7.46
CA ALA A 65 0.60 21.16 7.08
C ALA A 65 1.13 22.01 8.23
N TYR A 66 2.42 21.90 8.51
CA TYR A 66 3.15 22.80 9.41
C TYR A 66 3.16 24.23 8.89
N VAL A 67 2.89 25.19 9.78
CA VAL A 67 3.00 26.63 9.53
C VAL A 67 3.55 27.30 10.80
N SER A 68 4.74 27.89 10.73
CA SER A 68 5.24 28.78 11.78
C SER A 68 4.51 30.13 11.71
N VAL A 69 3.85 30.53 12.80
CA VAL A 69 3.03 31.75 12.86
C VAL A 69 3.73 32.89 13.60
N GLY A 70 4.49 32.56 14.65
CA GLY A 70 5.26 33.53 15.45
C GLY A 70 6.64 33.86 14.89
N GLU A 71 7.16 33.04 13.97
CA GLU A 71 8.50 33.18 13.44
C GLU A 71 8.54 33.10 11.90
N ILE A 72 9.41 33.91 11.30
CA ILE A 72 9.81 33.82 9.90
C ILE A 72 10.97 32.85 9.80
N GLU A 73 10.90 31.95 8.83
CA GLU A 73 11.94 30.97 8.50
C GLU A 73 12.62 31.38 7.19
N PRO A 74 13.75 32.12 7.24
CA PRO A 74 14.31 32.80 6.05
C PRO A 74 14.75 31.86 4.92
N TRP A 75 14.93 30.57 5.22
CA TRP A 75 15.28 29.55 4.24
C TRP A 75 14.08 29.04 3.42
N ARG A 76 12.84 29.35 3.81
CA ARG A 76 11.65 28.90 3.09
C ARG A 76 11.53 29.57 1.74
N LYS A 77 11.17 28.78 0.74
CA LYS A 77 10.87 29.28 -0.61
C LYS A 77 9.46 29.86 -0.64
N THR A 78 9.35 31.16 -0.47
CA THR A 78 8.10 31.91 -0.59
C THR A 78 8.04 32.66 -1.91
N LYS A 79 6.81 32.94 -2.40
CA LYS A 79 6.61 33.72 -3.62
C LYS A 79 7.03 35.18 -3.40
N THR A 80 6.65 35.71 -2.25
CA THR A 80 7.00 37.06 -1.80
C THR A 80 8.16 36.95 -0.80
N PRO A 81 9.25 37.73 -0.90
CA PRO A 81 10.25 37.77 0.15
C PRO A 81 9.69 38.43 1.42
N TYR A 82 10.20 38.05 2.59
CA TYR A 82 9.81 38.72 3.84
C TYR A 82 10.45 40.11 3.97
N ASP A 83 9.76 41.03 4.63
CA ASP A 83 10.32 42.35 4.98
C ASP A 83 10.99 42.29 6.37
N LYS A 84 12.17 42.89 6.48
CA LYS A 84 12.90 43.04 7.74
C LYS A 84 12.15 43.92 8.74
N SER A 85 11.29 44.82 8.29
CA SER A 85 10.45 45.67 9.16
C SER A 85 9.49 44.87 10.04
N TRP A 86 9.21 43.61 9.69
CA TRP A 86 8.35 42.70 10.44
C TRP A 86 9.07 42.02 11.61
N VAL A 87 10.40 42.10 11.71
CA VAL A 87 11.20 41.34 12.67
C VAL A 87 11.37 42.10 13.98
N ILE A 88 11.09 41.45 15.11
CA ILE A 88 11.25 42.02 16.46
C ILE A 88 12.40 41.41 17.26
N SER A 89 12.83 40.19 16.92
CA SER A 89 13.97 39.52 17.56
C SER A 89 14.45 38.35 16.68
N GLU A 90 15.58 37.74 17.05
CA GLU A 90 16.10 36.52 16.43
C GLU A 90 15.98 35.33 17.39
N ASN A 91 15.75 34.13 16.85
CA ASN A 91 15.82 32.88 17.56
C ASN A 91 17.05 32.07 17.08
N LYS A 92 18.18 32.24 17.78
CA LYS A 92 19.47 31.65 17.39
C LYS A 92 19.49 30.12 17.41
N THR A 93 18.64 29.48 18.21
CA THR A 93 18.58 28.01 18.29
C THR A 93 18.06 27.40 16.99
N TRP A 94 17.12 28.08 16.34
CA TRP A 94 16.44 27.61 15.13
C TRP A 94 16.80 28.39 13.87
N ASN A 95 17.67 29.40 14.00
CA ASN A 95 18.09 30.31 12.92
C ASN A 95 16.91 31.08 12.29
N SER A 96 15.81 31.24 13.02
CA SER A 96 14.57 31.91 12.61
C SER A 96 14.49 33.33 13.18
N LEU A 97 13.53 34.11 12.68
CA LEU A 97 13.31 35.50 13.06
C LEU A 97 11.93 35.64 13.72
N ILE A 98 11.87 36.13 14.95
CA ILE A 98 10.60 36.35 15.65
C ILE A 98 9.91 37.57 15.04
N ALA A 99 8.65 37.41 14.64
CA ALA A 99 7.93 38.38 13.85
C ALA A 99 6.90 39.20 14.66
N ASP A 100 6.54 40.37 14.14
CA ASP A 100 5.50 41.25 14.67
C ASP A 100 4.14 40.95 14.04
N LEU A 101 3.30 40.15 14.69
CA LEU A 101 1.97 39.83 14.18
C LEU A 101 1.01 41.02 14.13
N ARG A 102 1.35 42.15 14.76
CA ARG A 102 0.54 43.38 14.64
C ARG A 102 0.63 43.97 13.23
N ASN A 103 1.66 43.60 12.46
CA ASN A 103 1.81 44.02 11.07
C ASN A 103 0.84 43.21 10.17
N SER A 104 -0.07 43.89 9.49
CA SER A 104 -1.04 43.26 8.58
C SER A 104 -0.38 42.58 7.38
N ASP A 105 0.72 43.13 6.87
CA ASP A 105 1.42 42.60 5.70
C ASP A 105 2.11 41.27 6.04
N TYR A 106 2.60 41.13 7.28
CA TYR A 106 3.09 39.84 7.78
C TYR A 106 1.96 38.80 7.93
N GLN A 107 0.77 39.20 8.42
CA GLN A 107 -0.37 38.28 8.45
C GLN A 107 -0.77 37.79 7.05
N GLU A 108 -0.82 38.70 6.06
CA GLU A 108 -1.10 38.34 4.67
C GLU A 108 -0.01 37.45 4.08
N PHE A 109 1.26 37.69 4.40
CA PHE A 109 2.37 36.80 4.02
C PHE A 109 2.17 35.36 4.52
N ILE A 110 1.69 35.17 5.75
CA ILE A 110 1.32 33.82 6.25
C ILE A 110 0.11 33.26 5.49
N PHE A 111 -0.93 34.08 5.23
CA PHE A 111 -2.09 33.63 4.47
C PHE A 111 -1.75 33.20 3.04
N GLU A 112 -0.79 33.85 2.37
CA GLU A 112 -0.29 33.43 1.06
C GLU A 112 0.29 32.00 1.10
N ARG A 113 1.03 31.68 2.17
CA ARG A 113 1.55 30.32 2.39
C ARG A 113 0.41 29.32 2.60
N ILE A 114 -0.56 29.65 3.44
CA ILE A 114 -1.72 28.79 3.73
C ILE A 114 -2.56 28.55 2.45
N ASP A 115 -2.80 29.59 1.64
CA ASP A 115 -3.46 29.47 0.34
C ASP A 115 -2.73 28.51 -0.61
N SER A 116 -1.39 28.62 -0.66
CA SER A 116 -0.55 27.73 -1.47
C SER A 116 -0.67 26.28 -1.02
N LEU A 117 -0.60 26.03 0.29
CA LEU A 117 -0.79 24.70 0.87
C LEU A 117 -2.19 24.14 0.56
N TYR A 118 -3.23 24.98 0.67
CA TYR A 118 -4.60 24.59 0.35
C TYR A 118 -4.75 24.22 -1.14
N LYS A 119 -4.16 24.99 -2.06
CA LYS A 119 -4.10 24.66 -3.49
C LYS A 119 -3.38 23.34 -3.76
N ASN A 120 -2.37 23.01 -2.96
CA ASN A 120 -1.60 21.77 -3.06
C ASN A 120 -2.27 20.54 -2.42
N GLY A 121 -3.50 20.68 -1.91
CA GLY A 121 -4.33 19.56 -1.44
C GLY A 121 -4.47 19.47 0.07
N TYR A 122 -3.68 20.21 0.86
CA TYR A 122 -3.82 20.23 2.31
C TYR A 122 -5.16 20.87 2.71
N ARG A 123 -5.78 20.34 3.77
CA ARG A 123 -7.03 20.89 4.30
C ARG A 123 -6.95 21.22 5.78
N ASN A 124 -5.85 20.94 6.45
CA ASN A 124 -5.67 21.13 7.90
C ASN A 124 -4.30 21.76 8.17
N PHE A 125 -4.17 22.49 9.27
CA PHE A 125 -2.97 23.28 9.58
C PHE A 125 -2.54 23.09 11.03
N PHE A 126 -1.23 22.96 11.23
CA PHE A 126 -0.59 22.98 12.54
C PHE A 126 0.18 24.29 12.67
N LEU A 127 -0.26 25.13 13.60
CA LEU A 127 0.28 26.45 13.85
C LEU A 127 1.32 26.36 14.97
N ASP A 128 2.57 26.58 14.61
CA ASP A 128 3.69 26.54 15.55
C ASP A 128 4.14 27.95 15.95
N THR A 129 5.04 28.00 16.94
CA THR A 129 5.65 29.23 17.48
C THR A 129 4.64 30.23 18.05
N MET A 130 3.50 29.72 18.54
CA MET A 130 2.40 30.52 19.11
C MET A 130 2.80 31.26 20.40
N ASP A 131 3.90 30.88 21.04
CA ASP A 131 4.49 31.49 22.22
C ASP A 131 5.73 32.37 21.92
N ALA A 132 6.12 32.56 20.65
CA ALA A 132 7.31 33.35 20.30
C ALA A 132 7.20 34.83 20.74
N TYR A 133 5.98 35.36 20.84
CA TYR A 133 5.71 36.73 21.32
C TYR A 133 6.16 36.97 22.78
N HIS A 134 6.46 35.92 23.56
CA HIS A 134 7.01 36.05 24.92
C HIS A 134 8.36 36.77 24.98
N VAL A 135 9.08 36.92 23.86
CA VAL A 135 10.24 37.82 23.80
C VAL A 135 9.90 39.26 24.20
N THR A 136 8.63 39.67 24.04
CA THR A 136 8.13 41.01 24.36
C THR A 136 7.60 41.16 25.79
N HIS A 137 7.66 40.12 26.64
CA HIS A 137 7.02 40.10 27.98
C HIS A 137 7.40 41.27 28.89
N LYS A 138 8.60 41.85 28.73
CA LYS A 138 9.05 43.03 29.50
C LYS A 138 8.22 44.28 29.19
N ASN A 139 7.63 44.37 28.00
CA ASN A 139 6.71 45.45 27.61
C ASN A 139 5.27 44.92 27.56
N LYS A 140 4.54 45.10 28.66
CA LYS A 140 3.16 44.59 28.82
C LYS A 140 2.21 45.06 27.71
N ILE A 141 2.35 46.28 27.21
CA ILE A 141 1.48 46.83 26.16
C ILE A 141 1.74 46.12 24.82
N ILE A 142 3.01 45.95 24.44
CA ILE A 142 3.38 45.24 23.21
C ILE A 142 2.97 43.77 23.31
N PHE A 143 3.24 43.13 24.44
CA PHE A 143 2.87 41.74 24.72
C PHE A 143 1.37 41.51 24.52
N GLN A 144 0.50 42.32 25.13
CA GLN A 144 -0.96 42.22 24.95
C GLN A 144 -1.41 42.50 23.50
N LYS A 145 -0.76 43.45 22.81
CA LYS A 145 -1.07 43.73 21.40
C LYS A 145 -0.69 42.56 20.49
N GLN A 146 0.40 41.85 20.77
CA GLN A 146 0.75 40.62 20.06
C GLN A 146 -0.27 39.52 20.30
N GLN A 147 -0.70 39.30 21.56
CA GLN A 147 -1.75 38.33 21.87
C GLN A 147 -3.03 38.59 21.07
N LYS A 148 -3.51 39.84 21.06
CA LYS A 148 -4.69 40.24 20.28
C LYS A 148 -4.50 40.04 18.77
N ALA A 149 -3.29 40.26 18.26
CA ALA A 149 -2.99 40.04 16.85
C ALA A 149 -3.03 38.55 16.48
N ILE A 150 -2.46 37.67 17.31
CA ILE A 150 -2.53 36.21 17.13
C ILE A 150 -3.97 35.71 17.20
N ILE A 151 -4.75 36.15 18.20
CA ILE A 151 -6.17 35.83 18.33
C ILE A 151 -6.93 36.25 17.06
N SER A 152 -6.73 37.49 16.60
CA SER A 152 -7.36 37.98 15.37
C SER A 152 -6.95 37.15 14.15
N PHE A 153 -5.69 36.74 14.04
CA PHE A 153 -5.21 35.89 12.95
C PHE A 153 -5.92 34.53 12.95
N ILE A 154 -6.07 33.89 14.11
CA ILE A 154 -6.75 32.59 14.24
C ILE A 154 -8.23 32.69 13.84
N HIS A 155 -8.96 33.69 14.35
CA HIS A 155 -10.36 33.90 13.93
C HIS A 155 -10.48 34.12 12.42
N LYS A 156 -9.56 34.90 11.81
CA LYS A 156 -9.52 35.09 10.36
C LYS A 156 -9.25 33.77 9.63
N LEU A 157 -8.32 32.96 10.13
CA LEU A 157 -7.99 31.66 9.54
C LEU A 157 -9.17 30.70 9.58
N HIS A 158 -9.81 30.54 10.74
CA HIS A 158 -10.99 29.70 10.91
C HIS A 158 -12.14 30.19 10.02
N LYS A 159 -12.39 31.50 9.98
CA LYS A 159 -13.40 32.10 9.09
C LYS A 159 -13.10 31.83 7.61
N ARG A 160 -11.83 31.89 7.20
CA ARG A 160 -11.39 31.66 5.81
C ARG A 160 -11.48 30.19 5.41
N TYR A 161 -11.18 29.27 6.33
CA TYR A 161 -11.26 27.82 6.10
C TYR A 161 -12.04 27.10 7.22
N PRO A 162 -13.38 27.25 7.29
CA PRO A 162 -14.18 26.77 8.42
C PRO A 162 -14.29 25.24 8.52
N LYS A 163 -13.79 24.52 7.53
CA LYS A 163 -13.73 23.05 7.52
C LYS A 163 -12.35 22.51 7.88
N SER A 164 -11.36 23.38 7.99
CA SER A 164 -10.00 22.99 8.32
C SER A 164 -9.89 22.62 9.78
N LYS A 165 -9.16 21.54 10.06
CA LYS A 165 -8.71 21.27 11.42
C LYS A 165 -7.51 22.16 11.73
N ILE A 166 -7.58 22.89 12.84
CA ILE A 166 -6.52 23.80 13.30
C ILE A 166 -5.97 23.24 14.60
N ILE A 167 -4.70 22.87 14.56
CA ILE A 167 -3.92 22.37 15.70
C ILE A 167 -2.92 23.46 16.05
N ILE A 168 -2.74 23.80 17.33
CA ILE A 168 -1.74 24.78 17.76
C ILE A 168 -0.68 24.16 18.65
N ASN A 169 0.57 24.61 18.53
CA ASN A 169 1.61 24.28 19.51
C ASN A 169 1.59 25.32 20.64
N ARG A 170 1.31 24.88 21.86
CA ARG A 170 1.19 25.73 23.05
C ARG A 170 0.17 26.86 22.87
N GLY A 171 0.53 28.11 23.17
CA GLY A 171 -0.39 29.25 23.14
C GLY A 171 -1.49 29.19 24.22
N PHE A 172 -1.20 28.56 25.36
CA PHE A 172 -2.20 28.26 26.39
C PHE A 172 -2.89 29.50 26.97
N GLU A 173 -2.19 30.63 26.99
CA GLU A 173 -2.70 31.94 27.43
C GLU A 173 -3.79 32.50 26.51
N LEU A 174 -3.88 32.01 25.28
CA LEU A 174 -4.81 32.51 24.27
C LEU A 174 -6.12 31.69 24.21
N LEU A 175 -6.15 30.50 24.85
CA LEU A 175 -7.23 29.52 24.70
C LEU A 175 -8.62 30.06 25.01
N ASP A 176 -8.74 30.95 25.99
CA ASP A 176 -10.02 31.52 26.41
C ASP A 176 -10.74 32.23 25.26
N GLU A 177 -9.97 32.80 24.33
CA GLU A 177 -10.48 33.56 23.18
C GLU A 177 -10.58 32.71 21.91
N ILE A 178 -9.75 31.66 21.74
CA ILE A 178 -9.61 30.95 20.45
C ILE A 178 -10.15 29.51 20.45
N HIS A 179 -10.56 28.96 21.60
CA HIS A 179 -10.90 27.53 21.72
C HIS A 179 -12.04 27.07 20.80
N GLN A 180 -12.88 28.00 20.30
CA GLN A 180 -13.95 27.68 19.35
C GLN A 180 -13.47 27.56 17.90
N ASP A 181 -12.27 28.07 17.61
CA ASP A 181 -11.70 28.13 16.25
C ASP A 181 -10.66 27.02 15.99
N ILE A 182 -10.24 26.31 17.04
CA ILE A 182 -9.20 25.28 17.00
C ILE A 182 -9.74 23.93 17.46
N ASP A 183 -9.03 22.85 17.13
CA ASP A 183 -9.45 21.48 17.42
C ASP A 183 -8.53 20.79 18.44
N ALA A 184 -7.25 21.19 18.50
CA ALA A 184 -6.27 20.52 19.34
C ALA A 184 -5.13 21.46 19.77
N VAL A 185 -4.53 21.15 20.92
CA VAL A 185 -3.33 21.81 21.43
C VAL A 185 -2.21 20.79 21.69
N VAL A 186 -1.00 21.16 21.29
CA VAL A 186 0.22 20.37 21.44
C VAL A 186 1.09 20.97 22.54
N GLY A 187 1.81 20.11 23.28
CA GLY A 187 2.85 20.50 24.20
C GLY A 187 4.09 19.63 24.08
N GLU A 188 5.25 20.22 24.34
CA GLU A 188 6.57 19.60 24.21
C GLU A 188 7.38 19.92 25.47
N SER A 189 7.56 19.01 26.42
CA SER A 189 7.09 17.62 26.50
C SER A 189 6.65 17.27 27.93
N LEU A 190 5.96 16.15 28.18
CA LEU A 190 5.49 15.76 29.53
C LEU A 190 6.47 14.86 30.29
N LEU A 191 7.13 13.92 29.62
CA LEU A 191 7.97 12.89 30.26
C LEU A 191 9.43 12.93 29.79
N ALA A 192 9.64 13.00 28.49
CA ALA A 192 10.92 12.93 27.81
C ALA A 192 11.04 14.06 26.77
N ARG A 193 12.02 14.95 26.99
CA ARG A 193 12.28 16.12 26.15
C ARG A 193 13.61 15.99 25.42
N TYR A 194 13.75 16.72 24.31
CA TYR A 194 15.01 16.91 23.61
C TYR A 194 15.54 18.32 23.83
N ASN A 195 16.82 18.45 24.17
CA ASN A 195 17.50 19.73 24.28
C ASN A 195 18.25 19.99 22.97
N HIS A 196 17.73 20.87 22.12
CA HIS A 196 18.33 21.18 20.81
C HIS A 196 19.74 21.79 20.91
N ALA A 197 20.00 22.63 21.92
CA ALA A 197 21.30 23.28 22.09
C ALA A 197 22.40 22.27 22.46
N LYS A 198 22.07 21.30 23.33
CA LYS A 198 23.01 20.25 23.79
C LYS A 198 22.96 18.97 22.98
N LYS A 199 21.92 18.79 22.16
CA LYS A 199 21.57 17.56 21.44
C LYS A 199 21.39 16.34 22.35
N GLU A 200 20.76 16.54 23.50
CA GLU A 200 20.59 15.53 24.55
C GLU A 200 19.11 15.22 24.83
N TYR A 201 18.82 13.95 25.11
CA TYR A 201 17.50 13.50 25.57
C TYR A 201 17.45 13.51 27.11
N LEU A 202 16.48 14.20 27.68
CA LEU A 202 16.39 14.49 29.11
C LEU A 202 14.99 14.18 29.66
N LYS A 203 14.90 13.88 30.96
CA LYS A 203 13.60 13.84 31.65
C LYS A 203 13.05 15.25 31.83
N VAL A 204 11.72 15.37 31.76
CA VAL A 204 11.02 16.63 32.05
C VAL A 204 10.95 16.84 33.57
N PRO A 205 11.37 18.02 34.09
CA PRO A 205 11.25 18.38 35.50
C PRO A 205 9.81 18.27 36.02
N LYS A 206 9.65 18.01 37.33
CA LYS A 206 8.33 17.85 37.93
C LYS A 206 7.44 19.09 37.78
N ALA A 207 8.00 20.28 38.03
CA ALA A 207 7.27 21.55 37.93
C ALA A 207 6.74 21.80 36.49
N ASP A 208 7.60 21.62 35.49
CA ASP A 208 7.23 21.78 34.07
C ASP A 208 6.10 20.81 33.67
N ARG A 209 6.16 19.56 34.14
CA ARG A 209 5.11 18.56 33.91
C ARG A 209 3.79 18.93 34.57
N GLU A 210 3.82 19.38 35.83
CA GLU A 210 2.61 19.81 36.55
C GLU A 210 1.97 21.04 35.88
N TRP A 211 2.79 21.99 35.44
CA TRP A 211 2.34 23.16 34.68
C TRP A 211 1.68 22.75 33.36
N LEU A 212 2.31 21.86 32.58
CA LEU A 212 1.77 21.41 31.29
C LEU A 212 0.48 20.60 31.47
N LEU A 213 0.40 19.73 32.47
CA LEU A 213 -0.82 18.99 32.80
C LEU A 213 -1.97 19.93 33.21
N GLY A 214 -1.68 21.01 33.95
CA GLY A 214 -2.65 22.04 34.28
C GLY A 214 -3.25 22.71 33.04
N ASN A 215 -2.39 23.08 32.08
CA ASN A 215 -2.84 23.66 30.81
C ASN A 215 -3.62 22.67 29.94
N PHE A 216 -3.19 21.41 29.85
CA PHE A 216 -3.96 20.38 29.15
C PHE A 216 -5.31 20.12 29.82
N LYS A 217 -5.41 20.17 31.15
CA LYS A 217 -6.70 20.08 31.83
C LYS A 217 -7.64 21.21 31.38
N LYS A 218 -7.15 22.45 31.36
CA LYS A 218 -7.91 23.62 30.87
C LYS A 218 -8.34 23.44 29.40
N ALA A 219 -7.46 22.99 28.53
CA ALA A 219 -7.78 22.75 27.12
C ALA A 219 -8.87 21.68 26.93
N LYS A 220 -8.85 20.59 27.72
CA LYS A 220 -9.91 19.57 27.71
C LYS A 220 -11.25 20.09 28.18
N GLU A 221 -11.27 21.03 29.13
CA GLU A 221 -12.51 21.69 29.56
C GLU A 221 -13.17 22.47 28.40
N TYR A 222 -12.37 22.91 27.42
CA TYR A 222 -12.87 23.49 26.16
C TYR A 222 -13.17 22.46 25.06
N GLY A 223 -13.05 21.17 25.33
CA GLY A 223 -13.30 20.11 24.34
C GLY A 223 -12.19 19.91 23.30
N LEU A 224 -10.99 20.44 23.56
CA LEU A 224 -9.84 20.30 22.67
C LEU A 224 -9.10 18.98 22.91
N ASP A 225 -8.59 18.38 21.83
CA ASP A 225 -7.62 17.31 21.95
C ASP A 225 -6.31 17.85 22.53
N THR A 226 -5.75 17.15 23.52
CA THR A 226 -4.47 17.51 24.13
C THR A 226 -3.42 16.48 23.78
N ILE A 227 -2.34 16.94 23.15
CA ILE A 227 -1.31 16.09 22.57
C ILE A 227 0.04 16.43 23.17
N SER A 228 0.82 15.41 23.54
CA SER A 228 2.21 15.60 23.96
C SER A 228 3.15 14.93 22.99
N ILE A 229 4.10 15.70 22.44
CA ILE A 229 5.23 15.15 21.67
C ILE A 229 6.36 14.86 22.66
N GLU A 230 6.78 13.61 22.69
CA GLU A 230 7.89 13.13 23.50
C GLU A 230 9.06 12.72 22.61
N TYR A 231 10.26 12.86 23.16
CA TYR A 231 11.49 12.66 22.39
C TYR A 231 12.35 11.55 22.98
N SER A 232 12.77 10.60 22.14
CA SER A 232 13.61 9.46 22.53
C SER A 232 14.47 8.94 21.37
N ASP A 233 15.75 8.70 21.64
CA ASP A 233 16.68 7.98 20.76
C ASP A 233 16.57 6.45 20.86
N LYS A 234 15.68 5.95 21.72
CA LYS A 234 15.50 4.51 21.96
C LYS A 234 14.55 3.89 20.93
N GLY A 235 14.67 2.58 20.74
CA GLY A 235 13.84 1.83 19.80
C GLY A 235 12.36 1.75 20.18
N THR A 236 11.56 1.19 19.27
CA THR A 236 10.08 1.09 19.31
C THR A 236 9.51 0.70 20.67
N LYS A 237 10.09 -0.32 21.33
CA LYS A 237 9.56 -0.83 22.61
C LYS A 237 9.53 0.22 23.71
N GLU A 238 10.58 1.05 23.80
CA GLU A 238 10.65 2.11 24.81
C GLU A 238 9.75 3.30 24.41
N ARG A 239 9.70 3.65 23.12
CA ARG A 239 8.78 4.67 22.63
C ARG A 239 7.31 4.33 22.94
N LEU A 240 6.89 3.08 22.70
CA LEU A 240 5.56 2.58 23.07
C LEU A 240 5.30 2.64 24.57
N LYS A 241 6.32 2.40 25.41
CA LYS A 241 6.20 2.48 26.86
C LYS A 241 5.97 3.94 27.31
N ILE A 242 6.78 4.87 26.81
CA ILE A 242 6.60 6.32 27.08
C ILE A 242 5.21 6.75 26.62
N ALA A 243 4.78 6.33 25.43
CA ALA A 243 3.46 6.68 24.90
C ALA A 243 2.32 6.19 25.81
N ARG A 244 2.40 4.94 26.28
CA ARG A 244 1.40 4.39 27.22
C ARG A 244 1.43 5.10 28.58
N GLU A 245 2.58 5.57 29.05
CA GLU A 245 2.67 6.37 30.28
C GLU A 245 2.02 7.74 30.13
N VAL A 246 2.27 8.44 29.01
CA VAL A 246 1.58 9.70 28.68
C VAL A 246 0.08 9.48 28.56
N LYS A 247 -0.35 8.40 27.89
CA LYS A 247 -1.77 8.04 27.74
C LYS A 247 -2.48 7.86 29.09
N LYS A 248 -1.80 7.28 30.10
CA LYS A 248 -2.34 7.13 31.46
C LYS A 248 -2.58 8.46 32.18
N LEU A 249 -1.88 9.52 31.78
CA LEU A 249 -2.13 10.90 32.24
C LEU A 249 -3.30 11.55 31.50
N GLY A 250 -3.99 10.81 30.63
CA GLY A 250 -5.13 11.25 29.85
C GLY A 250 -4.76 12.12 28.65
N VAL A 251 -3.50 12.16 28.23
CA VAL A 251 -3.01 12.99 27.11
C VAL A 251 -2.69 12.10 25.92
N ILE A 252 -2.93 12.57 24.69
CA ILE A 252 -2.64 11.82 23.48
C ILE A 252 -1.13 11.83 23.23
N PRO A 253 -0.46 10.66 23.16
CA PRO A 253 0.99 10.61 22.99
C PRO A 253 1.41 10.56 21.52
N TYR A 254 2.54 11.17 21.23
CA TYR A 254 3.37 10.82 20.07
C TYR A 254 4.85 10.87 20.46
N VAL A 255 5.58 9.78 20.24
CA VAL A 255 6.97 9.63 20.69
C VAL A 255 7.88 9.38 19.50
N THR A 256 8.88 10.25 19.29
CA THR A 256 9.77 10.20 18.12
C THR A 256 11.20 10.68 18.43
N ASP A 257 12.04 10.85 17.42
CA ASP A 257 13.37 11.45 17.56
C ASP A 257 13.29 12.98 17.75
N GLY A 258 14.35 13.57 18.31
CA GLY A 258 14.42 15.00 18.64
C GLY A 258 14.30 15.97 17.47
N LEU A 259 14.34 15.50 16.22
CA LEU A 259 14.25 16.32 15.01
C LEU A 259 13.02 15.98 14.14
N LEU A 260 12.12 15.11 14.64
CA LEU A 260 10.91 14.67 13.94
C LEU A 260 11.22 14.05 12.56
N GLN A 261 12.37 13.39 12.41
CA GLN A 261 12.78 12.78 11.14
C GLN A 261 12.31 11.33 10.98
N GLU A 262 12.05 10.65 12.08
CA GLU A 262 11.66 9.24 12.12
C GLU A 262 10.14 9.06 12.28
N GLN A 263 9.63 7.93 11.80
CA GLN A 263 8.25 7.52 12.07
C GLN A 263 8.08 7.15 13.55
N GLY A 264 7.40 8.02 14.31
CA GLY A 264 7.17 7.85 15.75
C GLY A 264 6.05 6.86 16.11
N GLU A 265 5.86 6.69 17.42
CA GLU A 265 4.90 5.76 18.03
C GLU A 265 3.84 6.46 18.87
N CYS A 266 2.63 5.87 18.90
CA CYS A 266 1.59 6.22 19.87
C CYS A 266 1.41 5.10 20.92
N ASP A 267 0.28 5.05 21.62
CA ASP A 267 0.01 4.06 22.69
C ASP A 267 -0.26 2.63 22.18
N ILE A 268 -0.47 2.47 20.87
CA ILE A 268 -0.84 1.23 20.21
C ILE A 268 0.26 0.78 19.25
N GLU A 269 0.59 -0.50 19.26
CA GLU A 269 1.64 -1.07 18.40
C GLU A 269 1.17 -1.19 16.95
N ARG A 270 1.88 -0.51 16.04
CA ARG A 270 1.73 -0.66 14.60
C ARG A 270 2.45 -1.91 14.09
N VAL A 271 1.76 -2.71 13.29
CA VAL A 271 2.38 -3.81 12.54
C VAL A 271 3.14 -3.24 11.35
N ARG A 272 4.47 -3.39 11.38
CA ARG A 272 5.33 -3.05 10.24
C ARG A 272 5.29 -4.18 9.22
N ARG A 273 5.03 -3.83 7.97
CA ARG A 273 4.98 -4.78 6.86
C ARG A 273 6.07 -4.54 5.83
N ASP A 274 6.84 -3.46 5.95
CA ASP A 274 7.88 -3.13 4.98
C ASP A 274 9.10 -4.01 5.19
N VAL A 275 9.55 -4.66 4.13
CA VAL A 275 10.83 -5.36 4.10
C VAL A 275 11.76 -4.55 3.21
N LEU A 276 12.79 -3.98 3.81
CA LEU A 276 13.79 -3.20 3.10
C LEU A 276 14.70 -4.15 2.31
N ILE A 277 14.82 -3.97 1.00
CA ILE A 277 15.67 -4.82 0.14
C ILE A 277 16.78 -3.99 -0.49
N LEU A 278 18.00 -4.17 -0.01
CA LEU A 278 19.19 -3.49 -0.54
C LEU A 278 19.70 -4.26 -1.75
N PHE A 279 19.87 -3.54 -2.86
CA PHE A 279 20.36 -4.10 -4.11
C PHE A 279 21.09 -3.03 -4.94
N ASN A 280 21.98 -3.46 -5.84
CA ASN A 280 22.68 -2.56 -6.75
C ASN A 280 21.94 -2.48 -8.09
N LYS A 281 21.18 -1.40 -8.29
CA LYS A 281 20.37 -1.21 -9.51
C LYS A 281 21.20 -1.09 -10.78
N SER A 282 22.48 -0.70 -10.69
CA SER A 282 23.33 -0.50 -11.87
C SER A 282 23.70 -1.79 -12.60
N LEU A 283 23.45 -2.95 -11.97
CA LEU A 283 23.78 -4.27 -12.52
C LEU A 283 22.70 -4.81 -13.46
N PHE A 284 21.52 -4.20 -13.50
CA PHE A 284 20.37 -4.72 -14.25
C PHE A 284 20.13 -3.98 -15.57
N LYS A 285 19.45 -4.67 -16.49
CA LYS A 285 19.03 -4.13 -17.79
C LYS A 285 18.33 -2.77 -17.63
N ASP A 286 18.67 -1.82 -18.52
CA ASP A 286 18.16 -0.45 -18.54
C ASP A 286 18.28 0.33 -17.21
N LYS A 287 19.07 -0.19 -16.25
CA LYS A 287 19.18 0.29 -14.86
C LYS A 287 17.78 0.43 -14.24
N ASN A 288 16.94 -0.59 -14.37
CA ASN A 288 15.56 -0.61 -13.90
C ASN A 288 15.27 -1.78 -12.98
N SER A 289 14.65 -1.50 -11.84
CA SER A 289 14.35 -2.48 -10.80
C SER A 289 13.39 -3.58 -11.26
N VAL A 290 12.60 -3.35 -12.32
CA VAL A 290 11.68 -4.37 -12.85
C VAL A 290 12.38 -5.64 -13.33
N TYR A 291 13.64 -5.53 -13.75
CA TYR A 291 14.45 -6.65 -14.23
C TYR A 291 15.37 -7.23 -13.14
N SER A 292 15.26 -6.76 -11.91
CA SER A 292 16.13 -7.23 -10.83
C SER A 292 15.62 -8.52 -10.21
N ASP A 293 16.53 -9.45 -9.89
CA ASP A 293 16.18 -10.70 -9.21
C ASP A 293 15.48 -10.44 -7.87
N VAL A 294 15.87 -9.37 -7.16
CA VAL A 294 15.17 -8.95 -5.95
C VAL A 294 13.69 -8.63 -6.18
N HIS A 295 13.35 -8.05 -7.34
CA HIS A 295 11.96 -7.80 -7.70
C HIS A 295 11.27 -9.07 -8.18
N LEU A 296 11.90 -9.78 -9.12
CA LEU A 296 11.32 -10.94 -9.81
C LEU A 296 11.14 -12.15 -8.90
N LEU A 297 12.01 -12.33 -7.89
CA LEU A 297 12.06 -13.53 -7.07
C LEU A 297 11.60 -13.29 -5.63
N ALA A 298 12.01 -12.19 -4.97
CA ALA A 298 11.66 -11.97 -3.56
C ALA A 298 10.30 -11.28 -3.36
N SER A 299 9.85 -10.45 -4.30
CA SER A 299 8.65 -9.62 -4.10
C SER A 299 7.39 -10.46 -3.96
N MET A 300 7.14 -11.42 -4.86
CA MET A 300 5.92 -12.24 -4.84
C MET A 300 5.80 -13.08 -3.55
N PRO A 301 6.84 -13.81 -3.09
CA PRO A 301 6.77 -14.55 -1.83
C PRO A 301 6.50 -13.66 -0.62
N LEU A 302 7.13 -12.48 -0.53
CA LEU A 302 6.89 -11.52 0.55
C LEU A 302 5.46 -10.98 0.53
N GLU A 303 4.95 -10.64 -0.66
CA GLU A 303 3.58 -10.14 -0.81
C GLU A 303 2.54 -11.19 -0.44
N HIS A 304 2.77 -12.46 -0.80
CA HIS A 304 1.94 -13.56 -0.34
C HIS A 304 1.93 -13.64 1.20
N LEU A 305 3.08 -13.48 1.84
CA LEU A 305 3.22 -13.45 3.29
C LEU A 305 2.69 -12.15 3.93
N GLY A 306 2.11 -11.23 3.15
CA GLY A 306 1.49 -9.98 3.60
C GLY A 306 2.46 -8.80 3.77
N TYR A 307 3.73 -8.97 3.41
CA TYR A 307 4.77 -7.96 3.54
C TYR A 307 4.97 -7.20 2.23
N VAL A 308 5.43 -5.94 2.33
CA VAL A 308 5.64 -5.05 1.20
C VAL A 308 7.15 -4.95 0.93
N PRO A 309 7.64 -5.40 -0.23
CA PRO A 309 9.04 -5.26 -0.60
C PRO A 309 9.34 -3.79 -0.95
N ILE A 310 10.32 -3.18 -0.27
CA ILE A 310 10.79 -1.81 -0.54
C ILE A 310 12.19 -1.89 -1.12
N LEU A 311 12.29 -1.69 -2.44
CA LEU A 311 13.55 -1.80 -3.17
C LEU A 311 14.42 -0.56 -2.95
N TYR A 312 15.63 -0.76 -2.42
CA TYR A 312 16.55 0.31 -2.03
C TYR A 312 17.86 0.21 -2.82
N ASP A 313 18.03 1.13 -3.76
CA ASP A 313 19.22 1.17 -4.62
C ASP A 313 20.43 1.76 -3.88
N ILE A 314 21.34 0.89 -3.45
CA ILE A 314 22.57 1.29 -2.73
C ILE A 314 23.64 1.87 -3.66
N SER A 315 23.44 1.84 -4.98
CA SER A 315 24.39 2.43 -5.94
C SER A 315 24.24 3.94 -6.08
N THR A 316 23.07 4.48 -5.70
CA THR A 316 22.74 5.90 -5.81
C THR A 316 22.32 6.55 -4.50
N ARG A 317 22.00 5.76 -3.47
CA ARG A 317 21.52 6.24 -2.17
C ARG A 317 22.49 5.87 -1.06
N GLU A 318 22.57 6.72 -0.04
CA GLU A 318 23.20 6.35 1.23
C GLU A 318 22.37 5.30 1.96
N LEU A 319 22.98 4.52 2.87
CA LEU A 319 22.24 3.61 3.73
C LEU A 319 21.28 4.40 4.64
N PRO A 320 20.06 3.89 4.90
CA PRO A 320 19.10 4.58 5.74
C PRO A 320 19.61 4.66 7.18
N GLN A 321 19.43 5.83 7.81
CA GLN A 321 19.91 6.10 9.17
C GLN A 321 19.08 5.36 10.23
N SER A 322 17.75 5.33 10.05
CA SER A 322 16.81 4.56 10.86
C SER A 322 16.20 3.44 10.02
N VAL A 323 15.95 2.30 10.64
CA VAL A 323 15.32 1.15 10.00
C VAL A 323 14.08 0.71 10.77
N GLU A 324 14.17 0.63 12.09
CA GLU A 324 13.08 0.14 12.93
C GLU A 324 11.88 1.10 13.00
N ASP A 325 11.98 2.34 12.55
CA ASP A 325 10.84 3.26 12.52
C ASP A 325 9.83 2.85 11.43
N ARG A 326 10.31 2.36 10.27
CA ARG A 326 9.47 1.97 9.12
C ARG A 326 9.47 0.46 8.83
N TYR A 327 10.64 -0.17 8.84
CA TYR A 327 10.83 -1.52 8.31
C TYR A 327 10.72 -2.59 9.38
N HIS A 328 10.11 -3.73 9.04
CA HIS A 328 10.08 -4.92 9.87
C HIS A 328 11.45 -5.62 9.88
N SER A 329 12.04 -5.77 8.70
CA SER A 329 13.29 -6.53 8.50
C SER A 329 13.99 -6.11 7.21
N VAL A 330 15.22 -6.59 7.02
CA VAL A 330 16.09 -6.23 5.90
C VAL A 330 16.50 -7.46 5.09
N ILE A 331 16.52 -7.34 3.77
CA ILE A 331 17.18 -8.29 2.86
C ILE A 331 18.32 -7.55 2.17
N ILE A 332 19.49 -8.17 2.11
CA ILE A 332 20.67 -7.65 1.41
C ILE A 332 20.97 -8.65 0.30
N TRP A 333 20.67 -8.26 -0.93
CA TRP A 333 20.83 -9.11 -2.11
C TRP A 333 21.40 -8.27 -3.24
N SER A 334 22.72 -8.36 -3.41
CA SER A 334 23.47 -7.68 -4.45
C SER A 334 24.67 -8.54 -4.84
N ASP A 335 25.08 -8.44 -6.10
CA ASP A 335 26.28 -9.15 -6.55
C ASP A 335 27.55 -8.37 -6.22
N GLY A 336 28.59 -9.11 -5.86
CA GLY A 336 29.93 -8.59 -5.58
C GLY A 336 30.07 -7.86 -4.23
N VAL A 337 31.29 -7.41 -3.97
CA VAL A 337 31.61 -6.59 -2.79
C VAL A 337 31.26 -5.13 -3.09
N THR A 338 30.54 -4.48 -2.18
CA THR A 338 30.21 -3.05 -2.32
C THR A 338 31.46 -2.19 -2.21
N LYS A 339 31.48 -1.06 -2.95
CA LYS A 339 32.54 -0.04 -2.84
C LYS A 339 32.63 0.59 -1.45
N ASN A 340 31.55 0.51 -0.65
CA ASN A 340 31.44 1.09 0.69
C ASN A 340 31.40 0.01 1.79
N ASP A 341 32.31 -0.95 1.68
CA ASP A 341 32.41 -2.17 2.50
C ASP A 341 32.28 -1.91 4.02
N GLU A 342 33.10 -1.01 4.55
CA GLU A 342 33.11 -0.66 5.98
C GLU A 342 31.80 -0.01 6.43
N LYS A 343 31.19 0.84 5.59
CA LYS A 343 29.92 1.52 5.91
C LYS A 343 28.77 0.50 6.01
N LEU A 344 28.73 -0.48 5.09
CA LEU A 344 27.72 -1.53 5.13
C LEU A 344 27.91 -2.46 6.33
N TYR A 345 29.13 -2.88 6.62
CA TYR A 345 29.41 -3.72 7.79
C TYR A 345 29.02 -3.04 9.12
N ARG A 346 29.36 -1.76 9.30
CA ARG A 346 28.93 -0.98 10.47
C ARG A 346 27.41 -0.89 10.55
N TRP A 347 26.75 -0.60 9.44
CA TRP A 347 25.29 -0.51 9.40
C TRP A 347 24.60 -1.82 9.79
N VAL A 348 25.06 -2.96 9.27
CA VAL A 348 24.54 -4.29 9.65
C VAL A 348 24.82 -4.61 11.11
N SER A 349 25.98 -4.19 11.63
CA SER A 349 26.30 -4.33 13.06
C SER A 349 25.32 -3.54 13.94
N GLU A 350 24.91 -2.34 13.51
CA GLU A 350 23.87 -1.57 14.19
C GLU A 350 22.49 -2.24 14.10
N LEU A 351 22.12 -2.84 12.95
CA LEU A 351 20.89 -3.65 12.86
C LEU A 351 20.87 -4.77 13.90
N LYS A 352 21.98 -5.51 14.04
CA LYS A 352 22.13 -6.57 15.03
C LYS A 352 21.98 -6.04 16.46
N LYS A 353 22.60 -4.89 16.79
CA LYS A 353 22.49 -4.27 18.13
C LYS A 353 21.05 -3.85 18.46
N ARG A 354 20.29 -3.39 17.46
CA ARG A 354 18.88 -2.98 17.58
C ARG A 354 17.88 -4.13 17.44
N ASP A 355 18.36 -5.37 17.32
CA ASP A 355 17.57 -6.59 17.12
C ASP A 355 16.70 -6.61 15.85
N ILE A 356 17.11 -5.86 14.82
CA ILE A 356 16.45 -5.85 13.52
C ILE A 356 16.92 -7.06 12.72
N LYS A 357 15.97 -7.88 12.26
CA LYS A 357 16.32 -9.11 11.51
C LYS A 357 16.78 -8.77 10.10
N PHE A 358 17.89 -9.36 9.67
CA PHE A 358 18.40 -9.21 8.32
C PHE A 358 18.83 -10.54 7.69
N LEU A 359 18.70 -10.61 6.35
CA LEU A 359 19.03 -11.78 5.54
C LEU A 359 20.01 -11.40 4.43
N PHE A 360 21.13 -12.13 4.35
CA PHE A 360 22.04 -12.06 3.21
C PHE A 360 21.67 -13.12 2.18
N LEU A 361 21.51 -12.69 0.92
CA LEU A 361 21.30 -13.58 -0.21
C LEU A 361 22.42 -13.41 -1.23
N ASN A 362 22.82 -14.52 -1.84
CA ASN A 362 23.95 -14.66 -2.75
C ASN A 362 25.32 -14.52 -2.06
N ASN A 363 25.59 -13.40 -1.40
CA ASN A 363 26.84 -13.17 -0.69
C ASN A 363 26.66 -12.16 0.47
N PHE A 364 27.71 -11.91 1.26
CA PHE A 364 27.65 -10.94 2.37
C PHE A 364 27.72 -9.48 1.92
N VAL A 365 28.07 -9.20 0.66
CA VAL A 365 28.24 -7.87 0.05
C VAL A 365 29.37 -7.03 0.67
N PHE A 366 29.94 -7.44 1.81
CA PHE A 366 31.14 -6.92 2.43
C PHE A 366 32.24 -8.01 2.48
N ASN A 367 33.50 -7.61 2.66
CA ASN A 367 34.64 -8.51 2.81
C ASN A 367 34.57 -9.28 4.15
N PRO A 368 34.38 -10.61 4.14
CA PRO A 368 34.12 -11.40 5.35
C PRO A 368 35.42 -11.79 6.07
N THR A 369 36.10 -10.84 6.72
CA THR A 369 37.24 -11.15 7.58
C THR A 369 36.82 -11.95 8.82
N ASP A 370 37.75 -12.67 9.46
CA ASP A 370 37.46 -13.46 10.67
C ASP A 370 36.84 -12.60 11.78
N GLU A 371 37.33 -11.37 11.95
CA GLU A 371 36.80 -10.41 12.94
C GLU A 371 35.34 -10.06 12.65
N ARG A 372 35.02 -9.75 11.39
CA ARG A 372 33.67 -9.34 10.97
C ARG A 372 32.68 -10.50 11.03
N LEU A 373 33.09 -11.69 10.60
CA LEU A 373 32.30 -12.91 10.72
C LEU A 373 32.05 -13.25 12.19
N LYS A 374 33.07 -13.16 13.04
CA LYS A 374 32.94 -13.40 14.48
C LYS A 374 31.93 -12.45 15.12
N ALA A 375 31.89 -11.18 14.71
CA ALA A 375 30.88 -10.22 15.15
C ALA A 375 29.45 -10.63 14.74
N LEU A 376 29.29 -11.43 13.69
CA LEU A 376 28.03 -12.05 13.28
C LEU A 376 27.82 -13.47 13.85
N ASN A 377 28.66 -13.93 14.78
CA ASN A 377 28.68 -15.30 15.30
C ASN A 377 28.92 -16.36 14.21
N LEU A 378 29.68 -16.00 13.18
CA LEU A 378 30.11 -16.86 12.09
C LEU A 378 31.61 -17.13 12.19
N THR A 379 32.05 -18.18 11.53
CA THR A 379 33.47 -18.50 11.35
C THR A 379 33.73 -18.91 9.91
N GLN A 380 35.00 -18.85 9.52
CA GLN A 380 35.42 -19.37 8.22
C GLN A 380 36.70 -20.18 8.35
N LYS A 381 36.90 -21.11 7.43
CA LYS A 381 38.12 -21.94 7.33
C LYS A 381 38.47 -22.15 5.86
N SER A 382 39.76 -22.22 5.54
CA SER A 382 40.19 -22.60 4.19
C SER A 382 39.68 -24.01 3.84
N ASN A 383 39.15 -24.14 2.63
CA ASN A 383 38.77 -25.43 2.08
C ASN A 383 40.03 -26.19 1.65
N ARG A 384 40.26 -27.37 2.24
CA ARG A 384 41.44 -28.23 1.98
C ARG A 384 41.09 -29.41 1.07
N ASN A 385 39.96 -29.36 0.38
CA ASN A 385 39.54 -30.36 -0.61
C ASN A 385 39.96 -29.92 -2.02
N ASN A 386 39.85 -30.82 -3.00
CA ASN A 386 40.03 -30.45 -4.40
C ASN A 386 38.71 -29.93 -4.97
N PHE A 387 38.79 -29.12 -6.03
CA PHE A 387 37.60 -28.66 -6.78
C PHE A 387 36.72 -29.83 -7.27
N THR A 388 37.34 -30.97 -7.58
CA THR A 388 36.70 -32.20 -8.04
C THR A 388 36.24 -33.14 -6.92
N SER A 389 36.55 -32.84 -5.65
CA SER A 389 36.15 -33.69 -4.52
C SER A 389 34.63 -33.80 -4.44
N LYS A 390 34.15 -35.00 -4.09
CA LYS A 390 32.73 -35.24 -3.86
C LYS A 390 32.23 -34.38 -2.68
N ARG A 391 31.01 -33.90 -2.82
CA ARG A 391 30.29 -33.09 -1.84
C ARG A 391 28.96 -33.77 -1.55
N GLU A 392 28.67 -34.04 -0.29
CA GLU A 392 27.36 -34.54 0.15
C GLU A 392 26.53 -33.37 0.67
N ILE A 393 25.33 -33.19 0.10
CA ILE A 393 24.43 -32.09 0.46
C ILE A 393 23.33 -32.66 1.36
N LYS A 394 23.23 -32.13 2.58
CA LYS A 394 22.26 -32.55 3.59
C LYS A 394 21.28 -31.43 3.89
N TYR A 395 20.00 -31.69 3.62
CA TYR A 395 18.89 -30.84 4.04
C TYR A 395 18.47 -31.17 5.46
N HIS A 396 18.29 -30.15 6.28
CA HIS A 396 17.80 -30.30 7.64
C HIS A 396 16.31 -30.05 7.73
N LYS A 397 15.57 -31.00 8.32
CA LYS A 397 14.13 -30.88 8.52
C LYS A 397 13.79 -29.58 9.27
N PRO A 398 12.69 -28.91 8.92
CA PRO A 398 11.65 -29.30 7.97
C PRO A 398 11.92 -28.86 6.51
N TYR A 399 13.16 -28.48 6.15
CA TYR A 399 13.49 -28.14 4.78
C TYR A 399 13.85 -29.39 3.96
N SER A 400 13.59 -29.31 2.67
CA SER A 400 13.90 -30.31 1.65
C SER A 400 14.19 -29.58 0.34
N GLU A 401 14.61 -30.34 -0.66
CA GLU A 401 14.61 -29.91 -2.06
C GLU A 401 13.23 -29.34 -2.45
N TYR A 402 13.22 -28.33 -3.31
CA TYR A 402 12.01 -27.62 -3.72
C TYR A 402 11.75 -27.71 -5.23
N GLU A 403 12.16 -26.72 -6.05
CA GLU A 403 12.00 -26.79 -7.51
C GLU A 403 13.13 -27.62 -8.15
N ILE A 404 14.32 -27.54 -7.57
CA ILE A 404 15.51 -28.30 -7.96
C ILE A 404 16.35 -28.59 -6.71
N PRO A 405 17.14 -29.66 -6.67
CA PRO A 405 18.14 -29.82 -5.61
C PRO A 405 19.20 -28.71 -5.68
N ALA A 406 19.59 -28.18 -4.52
CA ALA A 406 20.76 -27.34 -4.34
C ALA A 406 22.00 -28.00 -4.94
N SER A 407 22.85 -27.17 -5.55
CA SER A 407 24.12 -27.58 -6.14
C SER A 407 25.17 -26.50 -5.84
N PRO A 408 25.60 -26.35 -4.56
CA PRO A 408 26.57 -25.35 -4.18
C PRO A 408 27.92 -25.62 -4.88
N GLU A 409 28.52 -24.55 -5.40
CA GLU A 409 29.83 -24.61 -6.06
C GLU A 409 30.96 -24.90 -5.07
N TYR A 410 32.15 -25.18 -5.60
CA TYR A 410 33.33 -25.32 -4.75
C TYR A 410 33.76 -23.94 -4.25
N GLU A 411 33.77 -23.77 -2.93
CA GLU A 411 34.23 -22.54 -2.28
C GLU A 411 35.64 -22.72 -1.73
N TYR A 412 36.52 -21.74 -1.93
CA TYR A 412 37.85 -21.74 -1.31
C TYR A 412 37.80 -21.52 0.20
N THR A 413 36.71 -20.93 0.69
CA THR A 413 36.50 -20.60 2.09
C THR A 413 35.16 -21.17 2.55
N LEU A 414 35.20 -22.03 3.57
CA LEU A 414 34.02 -22.67 4.13
C LEU A 414 33.47 -21.82 5.26
N ILE A 415 32.25 -21.31 5.08
CA ILE A 415 31.50 -20.59 6.12
C ILE A 415 30.81 -21.58 7.06
N ASP A 416 30.90 -21.31 8.36
CA ASP A 416 30.20 -22.01 9.42
C ASP A 416 29.59 -21.01 10.42
N LYS A 417 28.67 -21.49 11.26
CA LYS A 417 28.05 -20.69 12.32
C LYS A 417 28.39 -21.27 13.69
N ASN A 418 28.50 -20.40 14.69
CA ASN A 418 28.69 -20.83 16.07
C ASN A 418 27.36 -21.23 16.74
N ASP A 419 26.26 -20.57 16.38
CA ASP A 419 24.92 -20.82 16.92
C ASP A 419 23.84 -20.52 15.87
N GLY A 420 22.72 -21.26 15.94
CA GLY A 420 21.59 -21.15 15.02
C GLY A 420 21.16 -22.50 14.42
N LYS A 421 20.27 -22.46 13.44
CA LYS A 421 19.72 -23.64 12.76
C LYS A 421 20.31 -23.82 11.36
N ASP A 422 20.85 -25.01 11.09
CA ASP A 422 21.31 -25.41 9.76
C ASP A 422 20.08 -25.63 8.85
N ILE A 423 20.14 -25.13 7.61
CA ILE A 423 19.16 -25.49 6.57
C ILE A 423 19.80 -26.49 5.61
N ILE A 424 20.98 -26.14 5.09
CA ILE A 424 21.81 -27.01 4.25
C ILE A 424 23.19 -27.14 4.89
N THR A 425 23.68 -28.37 4.99
CA THR A 425 25.10 -28.67 5.27
C THR A 425 25.73 -29.31 4.04
N VAL A 426 26.92 -28.87 3.68
CA VAL A 426 27.76 -29.55 2.68
C VAL A 426 28.90 -30.24 3.42
N GLU A 427 29.00 -31.55 3.26
CA GLU A 427 30.05 -32.38 3.83
C GLU A 427 31.02 -32.80 2.72
N TYR A 428 32.31 -32.52 2.91
CA TYR A 428 33.37 -32.85 1.96
C TYR A 428 34.06 -34.16 2.35
N GLU A 429 34.73 -34.79 1.38
CA GLU A 429 35.44 -36.07 1.56
C GLU A 429 36.41 -36.09 2.73
N ASN A 430 37.14 -34.99 2.99
CA ASN A 430 38.09 -34.90 4.10
C ASN A 430 37.43 -34.64 5.47
N GLY A 431 36.10 -34.69 5.56
CA GLY A 431 35.31 -34.44 6.77
C GLY A 431 35.07 -32.95 7.09
N GLN A 432 35.61 -32.02 6.29
CA GLN A 432 35.24 -30.61 6.42
C GLN A 432 33.77 -30.41 6.09
N LYS A 433 33.14 -29.44 6.77
CA LYS A 433 31.74 -29.10 6.61
C LYS A 433 31.60 -27.60 6.36
N SER A 434 30.64 -27.22 5.53
CA SER A 434 30.16 -25.85 5.42
C SER A 434 28.64 -25.80 5.59
N ARG A 435 28.13 -24.65 6.05
CA ARG A 435 26.68 -24.36 6.04
C ARG A 435 26.43 -23.16 5.17
N PRO A 436 26.18 -23.34 3.86
CA PRO A 436 25.93 -22.23 2.95
C PRO A 436 24.55 -21.58 3.18
N ILE A 437 23.63 -22.26 3.87
CA ILE A 437 22.35 -21.70 4.31
C ILE A 437 22.12 -21.99 5.78
N ALA A 438 21.93 -20.94 6.57
CA ALA A 438 21.58 -21.06 7.97
C ALA A 438 20.73 -19.89 8.50
N ILE A 439 19.95 -20.19 9.54
CA ILE A 439 19.21 -19.21 10.34
C ILE A 439 19.98 -18.95 11.63
N THR A 440 20.24 -17.69 11.93
CA THR A 440 20.95 -17.23 13.12
C THR A 440 20.02 -16.44 14.05
N SER A 441 20.55 -15.89 15.14
CA SER A 441 19.80 -15.01 16.04
C SER A 441 19.43 -13.66 15.43
N TRP A 442 20.25 -13.15 14.50
CA TRP A 442 20.06 -11.88 13.81
C TRP A 442 19.29 -12.01 12.49
N GLY A 443 18.95 -13.23 12.07
CA GLY A 443 18.23 -13.49 10.83
C GLY A 443 18.82 -14.71 10.15
N GLY A 444 19.65 -14.52 9.12
CA GLY A 444 20.36 -15.62 8.49
C GLY A 444 21.05 -15.25 7.18
N TYR A 445 21.54 -16.26 6.48
CA TYR A 445 22.22 -16.09 5.21
C TYR A 445 21.98 -17.29 4.29
N ALA A 446 22.07 -17.05 2.99
CA ALA A 446 22.05 -18.06 1.95
C ALA A 446 23.03 -17.67 0.83
N LEU A 447 24.07 -18.49 0.62
CA LEU A 447 25.23 -18.13 -0.19
C LEU A 447 25.28 -18.86 -1.53
N GLY A 448 25.61 -18.13 -2.59
CA GLY A 448 25.79 -18.63 -3.95
C GLY A 448 24.66 -19.56 -4.42
N ASN A 449 25.07 -20.57 -5.16
CA ASN A 449 24.19 -21.56 -5.80
C ASN A 449 23.54 -22.55 -4.81
N SER A 450 23.60 -22.28 -3.51
CA SER A 450 22.98 -23.13 -2.49
C SER A 450 21.48 -22.91 -2.36
N PHE A 451 20.97 -21.70 -2.63
CA PHE A 451 19.55 -21.36 -2.45
C PHE A 451 18.80 -21.12 -3.77
N LEU A 452 19.52 -20.64 -4.79
CA LEU A 452 18.99 -20.34 -6.12
C LEU A 452 19.96 -20.90 -7.18
N LEU A 453 19.44 -21.51 -8.24
CA LEU A 453 20.21 -21.96 -9.40
C LEU A 453 19.70 -21.29 -10.66
N SER A 454 20.60 -20.80 -11.51
CA SER A 454 20.27 -20.23 -12.82
C SER A 454 20.67 -21.20 -13.93
N ILE A 455 19.69 -21.73 -14.68
CA ILE A 455 19.90 -22.68 -15.78
C ILE A 455 19.13 -22.21 -17.01
N ALA A 456 19.83 -21.98 -18.13
CA ALA A 456 19.23 -21.54 -19.40
C ALA A 456 18.29 -20.33 -19.24
N ASP A 457 18.77 -19.28 -18.56
CA ASP A 457 18.04 -18.04 -18.25
C ASP A 457 16.81 -18.18 -17.34
N GLU A 458 16.62 -19.33 -16.69
CA GLU A 458 15.60 -19.56 -15.67
C GLU A 458 16.20 -19.69 -14.27
N ASN A 459 15.49 -19.20 -13.26
CA ASN A 459 15.91 -19.17 -11.86
C ASN A 459 15.07 -20.15 -11.04
N TYR A 460 15.73 -21.10 -10.36
CA TYR A 460 15.08 -22.18 -9.62
C TYR A 460 15.40 -22.11 -8.13
N TRP A 461 14.36 -22.16 -7.31
CA TRP A 461 14.47 -22.23 -5.85
C TRP A 461 14.85 -23.63 -5.40
N THR A 462 15.91 -23.72 -4.62
CA THR A 462 16.37 -25.01 -4.08
C THR A 462 15.71 -25.38 -2.75
N ILE A 463 15.10 -24.40 -2.08
CA ILE A 463 14.34 -24.51 -0.82
C ILE A 463 13.05 -23.69 -0.92
N ASP A 464 12.01 -24.06 -0.14
CA ASP A 464 10.73 -23.31 -0.13
C ASP A 464 10.97 -21.83 0.29
N PRO A 465 10.80 -20.85 -0.62
CA PRO A 465 11.10 -19.45 -0.32
C PRO A 465 10.11 -18.86 0.68
N PHE A 466 8.85 -19.30 0.71
CA PHE A 466 7.86 -18.79 1.65
C PHE A 466 8.25 -19.17 3.08
N LYS A 467 8.66 -20.42 3.27
CA LYS A 467 9.10 -20.90 4.57
C LYS A 467 10.43 -20.28 4.99
N PHE A 468 11.38 -20.20 4.05
CA PHE A 468 12.69 -19.63 4.32
C PHE A 468 12.61 -18.16 4.73
N LEU A 469 11.88 -17.33 3.97
CA LEU A 469 11.70 -15.91 4.30
C LEU A 469 10.96 -15.72 5.63
N LYS A 470 9.88 -16.48 5.87
CA LYS A 470 9.12 -16.42 7.13
C LYS A 470 10.00 -16.75 8.33
N ASP A 471 10.71 -17.88 8.28
CA ASP A 471 11.51 -18.34 9.40
C ASP A 471 12.72 -17.41 9.62
N THR A 472 13.46 -17.05 8.57
CA THR A 472 14.69 -16.25 8.67
C THR A 472 14.43 -14.82 9.12
N LEU A 473 13.43 -14.14 8.54
CA LEU A 473 13.10 -12.75 8.89
C LEU A 473 12.21 -12.63 10.12
N ARG A 474 11.78 -13.76 10.72
CA ARG A 474 10.86 -13.82 11.86
C ARG A 474 9.55 -13.06 11.59
N LEU A 475 8.98 -13.29 10.41
CA LEU A 475 7.75 -12.61 10.02
C LEU A 475 6.58 -12.97 10.95
N ASP A 476 5.91 -11.95 11.48
CA ASP A 476 4.77 -12.07 12.39
C ASP A 476 3.58 -12.85 11.79
N ASP A 477 2.84 -13.56 12.66
CA ASP A 477 1.52 -14.12 12.37
C ASP A 477 0.44 -13.03 12.45
N ILE A 478 0.26 -12.27 11.37
CA ILE A 478 -0.69 -11.13 11.28
C ILE A 478 -1.85 -11.45 10.31
N PRO A 479 -2.98 -10.70 10.38
CA PRO A 479 -3.98 -10.71 9.31
C PRO A 479 -3.36 -10.11 8.04
N LEU A 480 -3.34 -10.88 6.96
CA LEU A 480 -2.70 -10.51 5.70
C LEU A 480 -3.71 -9.82 4.78
N PRO A 481 -3.48 -8.57 4.33
CA PRO A 481 -4.33 -7.97 3.31
C PRO A 481 -4.34 -8.83 2.05
N ASP A 482 -5.53 -9.23 1.56
CA ASP A 482 -5.64 -10.14 0.42
C ASP A 482 -6.33 -9.48 -0.80
N PRO A 483 -5.58 -9.14 -1.86
CA PRO A 483 -6.13 -8.60 -3.09
C PRO A 483 -6.65 -9.67 -4.06
N THR A 484 -6.53 -10.97 -3.76
CA THR A 484 -6.93 -12.09 -4.63
C THR A 484 -8.35 -12.60 -4.39
N THR A 485 -8.94 -12.23 -3.24
CA THR A 485 -10.23 -12.74 -2.74
C THR A 485 -11.17 -11.59 -2.43
N GLU A 486 -12.46 -11.75 -2.73
CA GLU A 486 -13.54 -10.84 -2.31
C GLU A 486 -14.70 -11.68 -1.77
N ALA A 487 -15.19 -11.33 -0.57
CA ALA A 487 -16.27 -12.06 0.12
C ALA A 487 -16.09 -13.59 0.12
N GLY A 488 -14.87 -14.06 0.40
CA GLY A 488 -14.54 -15.48 0.50
C GLY A 488 -14.28 -16.21 -0.83
N ARG A 489 -14.64 -15.63 -1.98
CA ARG A 489 -14.39 -16.22 -3.31
C ARG A 489 -13.16 -15.62 -3.99
N ARG A 490 -12.46 -16.41 -4.80
CA ARG A 490 -11.39 -15.92 -5.67
C ARG A 490 -11.96 -14.89 -6.63
N ILE A 491 -11.23 -13.82 -6.89
CA ILE A 491 -11.66 -12.78 -7.83
C ILE A 491 -11.50 -13.29 -9.26
N LEU A 492 -12.45 -12.92 -10.13
CA LEU A 492 -12.36 -12.99 -11.58
C LEU A 492 -12.55 -11.57 -12.13
N PHE A 493 -11.62 -11.12 -12.96
CA PHE A 493 -11.78 -9.92 -13.77
C PHE A 493 -11.24 -10.13 -15.19
N VAL A 494 -11.61 -9.25 -16.10
CA VAL A 494 -11.23 -9.31 -17.51
C VAL A 494 -10.80 -7.91 -17.95
N HIS A 495 -9.67 -7.82 -18.64
CA HIS A 495 -9.29 -6.58 -19.31
C HIS A 495 -8.76 -6.82 -20.71
N ILE A 496 -9.02 -5.86 -21.60
CA ILE A 496 -8.68 -5.94 -23.01
C ILE A 496 -7.85 -4.71 -23.39
N ASP A 497 -6.67 -4.95 -23.91
CA ASP A 497 -5.79 -3.91 -24.46
C ASP A 497 -6.23 -3.54 -25.89
N GLY A 498 -5.97 -2.29 -26.26
CA GLY A 498 -6.59 -1.65 -27.42
C GLY A 498 -6.12 -2.16 -28.79
N ASP A 499 -5.10 -3.01 -28.82
CA ASP A 499 -4.41 -3.43 -30.04
C ASP A 499 -5.28 -4.27 -30.99
N GLY A 500 -5.21 -3.94 -32.28
CA GLY A 500 -5.82 -4.72 -33.34
C GLY A 500 -7.33 -4.53 -33.44
N PHE A 501 -7.83 -3.38 -33.01
CA PHE A 501 -9.23 -2.96 -33.16
C PHE A 501 -9.70 -3.03 -34.62
N VAL A 502 -8.81 -2.71 -35.56
CA VAL A 502 -9.03 -2.66 -37.02
C VAL A 502 -8.72 -3.97 -37.75
N GLU A 503 -8.17 -4.97 -37.06
CA GLU A 503 -7.75 -6.23 -37.69
C GLU A 503 -8.95 -6.93 -38.35
N ARG A 504 -8.78 -7.48 -39.57
CA ARG A 504 -9.86 -8.19 -40.28
C ARG A 504 -9.97 -9.64 -39.84
N VAL A 505 -11.19 -10.17 -39.82
CA VAL A 505 -11.42 -11.59 -39.53
C VAL A 505 -11.06 -12.43 -40.74
N ARG A 506 -10.15 -13.42 -40.58
CA ARG A 506 -9.66 -14.24 -41.70
C ARG A 506 -10.75 -15.06 -42.40
N THR A 507 -11.80 -15.42 -41.68
CA THR A 507 -12.93 -16.20 -42.21
C THR A 507 -14.06 -15.32 -42.74
N ASP A 508 -14.04 -14.01 -42.47
CA ASP A 508 -15.03 -13.04 -42.92
C ASP A 508 -14.35 -11.67 -43.05
N MET A 509 -13.75 -11.41 -44.21
CA MET A 509 -12.90 -10.24 -44.42
C MET A 509 -13.66 -8.92 -44.37
N ASP A 510 -15.00 -8.93 -44.40
CA ASP A 510 -15.83 -7.73 -44.28
C ASP A 510 -16.00 -7.26 -42.83
N LYS A 511 -15.77 -8.16 -41.87
CA LYS A 511 -15.84 -7.86 -40.44
C LYS A 511 -14.47 -7.53 -39.84
N LEU A 512 -14.50 -6.59 -38.90
CA LEU A 512 -13.37 -6.32 -38.01
C LEU A 512 -13.39 -7.30 -36.83
N SER A 513 -12.23 -7.58 -36.27
CA SER A 513 -12.01 -8.43 -35.09
C SER A 513 -12.90 -8.02 -33.92
N THR A 514 -13.08 -6.71 -33.71
CA THR A 514 -13.93 -6.14 -32.67
C THR A 514 -15.42 -6.48 -32.87
N GLU A 515 -15.94 -6.41 -34.09
CA GLU A 515 -17.32 -6.80 -34.40
C GLU A 515 -17.53 -8.28 -34.05
N TYR A 516 -16.56 -9.11 -34.44
CA TYR A 516 -16.59 -10.54 -34.19
C TYR A 516 -16.52 -10.88 -32.69
N LEU A 517 -15.71 -10.16 -31.91
CA LEU A 517 -15.66 -10.31 -30.46
C LEU A 517 -16.96 -9.86 -29.78
N ILE A 518 -17.61 -8.80 -30.27
CA ILE A 518 -18.94 -8.38 -29.79
C ILE A 518 -19.95 -9.52 -29.96
N GLU A 519 -20.01 -10.09 -31.17
CA GLU A 519 -20.95 -11.15 -31.53
C GLU A 519 -20.71 -12.44 -30.73
N HIS A 520 -19.46 -12.91 -30.67
CA HIS A 520 -19.15 -14.27 -30.21
C HIS A 520 -18.68 -14.36 -28.76
N ILE A 521 -18.12 -13.30 -28.19
CA ILE A 521 -17.56 -13.30 -26.83
C ILE A 521 -18.36 -12.36 -25.92
N TYR A 522 -18.43 -11.06 -26.22
CA TYR A 522 -18.98 -10.07 -25.30
C TYR A 522 -20.47 -10.26 -25.07
N ASN A 523 -21.26 -10.59 -26.10
CA ASN A 523 -22.69 -10.87 -25.96
C ASN A 523 -22.99 -12.23 -25.29
N LYS A 524 -22.07 -13.20 -25.43
CA LYS A 524 -22.17 -14.53 -24.83
C LYS A 524 -21.84 -14.49 -23.33
N TYR A 525 -20.74 -13.84 -22.93
CA TYR A 525 -20.23 -13.82 -21.56
C TYR A 525 -20.59 -12.53 -20.84
N LYS A 526 -21.73 -12.55 -20.13
CA LYS A 526 -22.31 -11.40 -19.42
C LYS A 526 -21.65 -11.13 -18.05
N ILE A 527 -20.33 -11.04 -18.02
CA ILE A 527 -19.52 -10.74 -16.84
C ILE A 527 -18.84 -9.37 -16.99
N PRO A 528 -18.43 -8.71 -15.89
CA PRO A 528 -17.73 -7.43 -15.95
C PRO A 528 -16.42 -7.56 -16.74
N GLN A 529 -16.21 -6.66 -17.70
CA GLN A 529 -15.00 -6.56 -18.51
C GLN A 529 -14.65 -5.09 -18.69
N THR A 530 -13.35 -4.78 -18.72
CA THR A 530 -12.87 -3.41 -18.91
C THR A 530 -12.09 -3.36 -20.22
N VAL A 531 -12.57 -2.60 -21.21
CA VAL A 531 -12.07 -2.64 -22.59
C VAL A 531 -11.49 -1.28 -22.96
N SER A 532 -10.22 -1.27 -23.34
CA SER A 532 -9.50 -0.05 -23.70
C SER A 532 -9.48 0.21 -25.20
N LEU A 533 -9.18 1.45 -25.61
CA LEU A 533 -8.97 1.84 -27.02
C LEU A 533 -7.63 2.56 -27.17
N ILE A 534 -6.96 2.32 -28.29
CA ILE A 534 -5.88 3.19 -28.77
C ILE A 534 -6.53 4.30 -29.61
N GLN A 535 -6.44 5.56 -29.18
CA GLN A 535 -7.11 6.65 -29.90
C GLN A 535 -6.60 6.77 -31.35
N GLY A 536 -5.29 6.66 -31.56
CA GLY A 536 -4.69 6.76 -32.89
C GLY A 536 -5.19 5.71 -33.87
N GLU A 537 -5.43 4.48 -33.41
CA GLU A 537 -5.97 3.40 -34.24
C GLU A 537 -7.40 3.69 -34.68
N VAL A 538 -8.25 4.16 -33.75
CA VAL A 538 -9.67 4.44 -34.02
C VAL A 538 -9.89 5.73 -34.82
N GLU A 539 -9.06 6.74 -34.62
CA GLU A 539 -9.27 8.08 -35.18
C GLU A 539 -8.39 8.41 -36.38
N SER A 540 -7.10 8.04 -36.35
CA SER A 540 -6.07 8.67 -37.19
C SER A 540 -5.43 7.73 -38.23
N LEU A 541 -5.10 6.50 -37.85
CA LEU A 541 -4.28 5.60 -38.69
C LEU A 541 -5.04 5.03 -39.90
N PHE A 542 -6.37 4.89 -39.81
CA PHE A 542 -7.19 4.31 -40.86
C PHE A 542 -8.38 5.21 -41.26
N PRO A 543 -8.15 6.35 -41.94
CA PRO A 543 -9.18 7.35 -42.22
C PRO A 543 -10.44 6.80 -42.92
N LYS A 544 -10.26 5.81 -43.81
CA LYS A 544 -11.37 5.15 -44.53
C LYS A 544 -12.27 4.31 -43.62
N LEU A 545 -11.76 3.86 -42.48
CA LEU A 545 -12.48 3.01 -41.52
C LEU A 545 -12.89 3.77 -40.25
N THR A 546 -12.39 4.99 -40.02
CA THR A 546 -12.66 5.79 -38.80
C THR A 546 -14.15 5.87 -38.47
N SER A 547 -15.02 6.17 -39.43
CA SER A 547 -16.48 6.24 -39.19
C SER A 547 -17.07 4.90 -38.74
N LYS A 548 -16.63 3.79 -39.35
CA LYS A 548 -17.04 2.43 -38.97
C LYS A 548 -16.53 2.10 -37.56
N MET A 549 -15.26 2.37 -37.27
CA MET A 549 -14.64 2.09 -35.97
C MET A 549 -15.29 2.90 -34.83
N LYS A 550 -15.56 4.20 -35.02
CA LYS A 550 -16.28 5.03 -34.03
C LYS A 550 -17.69 4.51 -33.76
N LYS A 551 -18.39 3.99 -34.78
CA LYS A 551 -19.69 3.33 -34.61
C LYS A 551 -19.57 2.07 -33.76
N ILE A 552 -18.60 1.21 -34.08
CA ILE A 552 -18.32 -0.03 -33.33
C ILE A 552 -17.94 0.27 -31.88
N ALA A 553 -17.10 1.27 -31.62
CA ALA A 553 -16.72 1.68 -30.26
C ALA A 553 -17.95 2.11 -29.43
N LYS A 554 -18.89 2.84 -30.05
CA LYS A 554 -20.16 3.20 -29.42
C LYS A 554 -21.06 1.98 -29.14
N GLU A 555 -21.08 0.99 -30.03
CA GLU A 555 -21.81 -0.27 -29.83
C GLU A 555 -21.20 -1.11 -28.71
N LEU A 556 -19.87 -1.25 -28.71
CA LEU A 556 -19.10 -1.91 -27.66
C LEU A 556 -19.40 -1.33 -26.27
N TYR A 557 -19.32 -0.01 -26.11
CA TYR A 557 -19.53 0.63 -24.81
C TYR A 557 -20.99 0.75 -24.40
N LYS A 558 -21.96 0.47 -25.28
CA LYS A 558 -23.37 0.27 -24.89
C LYS A 558 -23.59 -1.05 -24.16
N ILE A 559 -22.74 -2.07 -24.35
CA ILE A 559 -22.91 -3.38 -23.70
C ILE A 559 -22.86 -3.23 -22.17
N PRO A 560 -23.88 -3.64 -21.38
CA PRO A 560 -24.01 -3.25 -19.97
C PRO A 560 -22.85 -3.65 -19.05
N TRP A 561 -22.14 -4.73 -19.37
CA TRP A 561 -21.04 -5.26 -18.57
C TRP A 561 -19.64 -4.87 -19.10
N ILE A 562 -19.56 -3.98 -20.09
CA ILE A 562 -18.30 -3.38 -20.54
C ILE A 562 -18.08 -2.01 -19.86
N GLU A 563 -16.92 -1.84 -19.23
CA GLU A 563 -16.40 -0.58 -18.69
C GLU A 563 -15.34 0.01 -19.65
N PRO A 564 -15.43 1.30 -20.01
CA PRO A 564 -14.48 1.93 -20.93
C PRO A 564 -13.12 2.22 -20.27
N ALA A 565 -12.04 2.12 -21.06
CA ALA A 565 -10.68 2.47 -20.66
C ALA A 565 -9.89 3.05 -21.86
N SER A 566 -8.69 3.57 -21.60
CA SER A 566 -7.74 3.99 -22.63
C SER A 566 -6.51 3.09 -22.66
N HIS A 567 -5.98 2.86 -23.85
CA HIS A 567 -4.67 2.28 -24.10
C HIS A 567 -3.75 3.31 -24.77
N THR A 568 -3.86 4.55 -24.32
CA THR A 568 -3.13 5.75 -24.77
C THR A 568 -3.55 6.26 -26.15
N LEU A 569 -2.94 7.36 -26.59
CA LEU A 569 -3.17 7.92 -27.91
C LEU A 569 -2.31 7.21 -28.96
N SER A 570 -1.00 7.20 -28.74
CA SER A 570 -0.02 6.73 -29.73
C SER A 570 0.47 5.32 -29.51
N HIS A 571 0.07 4.66 -28.41
CA HIS A 571 0.64 3.40 -27.97
C HIS A 571 2.17 3.50 -27.85
N PRO A 572 2.71 4.26 -26.87
CA PRO A 572 4.12 4.21 -26.56
C PRO A 572 4.61 2.76 -26.37
N PHE A 573 5.49 2.30 -27.27
CA PHE A 573 6.16 1.00 -27.17
C PHE A 573 7.22 1.00 -26.07
N PHE A 574 7.85 2.15 -25.83
CA PHE A 574 8.84 2.34 -24.78
C PHE A 574 8.62 3.69 -24.09
N TRP A 575 7.98 3.71 -22.92
CA TRP A 575 7.56 4.95 -22.26
C TRP A 575 8.72 5.93 -22.02
N LYS A 576 9.83 5.44 -21.47
CA LYS A 576 11.00 6.27 -21.16
C LYS A 576 11.60 6.94 -22.40
N LYS A 577 11.61 6.24 -23.54
CA LYS A 577 12.17 6.76 -24.81
C LYS A 577 11.18 7.69 -25.51
N THR A 578 9.88 7.42 -25.39
CA THR A 578 8.82 8.24 -26.01
C THR A 578 8.72 9.63 -25.39
N ILE A 579 8.89 9.74 -24.07
CA ILE A 579 8.84 11.04 -23.35
C ILE A 579 10.08 11.90 -23.63
N LYS A 580 11.22 11.27 -23.88
CA LYS A 580 12.51 11.92 -24.15
C LYS A 580 13.10 11.40 -25.46
N PRO A 581 12.50 11.75 -26.61
CA PRO A 581 12.96 11.24 -27.88
C PRO A 581 14.36 11.80 -28.20
N SER A 582 15.25 10.95 -28.71
CA SER A 582 16.38 11.43 -29.52
C SER A 582 15.85 11.76 -30.91
N ALA A 583 16.37 12.83 -31.53
CA ALA A 583 15.87 13.37 -32.80
C ALA A 583 15.84 12.36 -33.96
N GLU A 584 16.65 11.29 -33.92
CA GLU A 584 16.78 10.30 -34.99
C GLU A 584 15.87 9.05 -34.85
N LEU A 585 15.11 8.88 -33.75
CA LEU A 585 14.41 7.62 -33.45
C LEU A 585 12.93 7.76 -33.05
N THR A 586 12.34 8.95 -33.18
CA THR A 586 10.97 9.26 -32.74
C THR A 586 9.90 8.30 -33.31
N GLU A 587 9.96 7.98 -34.60
CA GLU A 587 8.97 7.13 -35.28
C GLU A 587 9.00 5.65 -34.87
N LYS A 588 10.05 5.19 -34.17
CA LYS A 588 10.21 3.77 -33.77
C LYS A 588 9.65 3.43 -32.39
N PHE A 589 9.16 4.42 -31.63
CA PHE A 589 8.78 4.23 -30.23
C PHE A 589 7.27 4.33 -29.96
N HIS A 590 6.46 4.60 -30.98
CA HIS A 590 5.00 4.65 -30.91
C HIS A 590 4.41 4.36 -32.30
N LEU A 591 3.08 4.23 -32.41
CA LEU A 591 2.40 4.05 -33.71
C LEU A 591 2.60 5.26 -34.63
N PRO A 592 2.68 5.08 -35.96
CA PRO A 592 3.00 6.14 -36.93
C PRO A 592 1.80 7.07 -37.17
N ILE A 593 1.36 7.78 -36.14
CA ILE A 593 0.25 8.73 -36.20
C ILE A 593 0.70 9.98 -36.97
N PRO A 594 -0.03 10.41 -38.01
CA PRO A 594 0.31 11.62 -38.76
C PRO A 594 0.40 12.86 -37.87
N ASN A 595 1.47 13.65 -38.04
CA ASN A 595 1.73 14.90 -37.32
C ASN A 595 1.70 14.78 -35.78
N TYR A 596 2.11 13.62 -35.25
CA TYR A 596 2.12 13.38 -33.82
C TYR A 596 3.32 14.02 -33.12
N HIS A 597 3.03 14.68 -31.99
CA HIS A 597 4.02 15.12 -31.01
C HIS A 597 3.61 14.65 -29.63
N PHE A 598 4.57 14.11 -28.87
CA PHE A 598 4.29 13.59 -27.53
C PHE A 598 3.73 14.68 -26.63
N SER A 599 2.59 14.39 -26.01
CA SER A 599 2.00 15.17 -24.93
C SER A 599 1.47 14.21 -23.88
N LEU A 600 1.99 14.31 -22.66
CA LEU A 600 1.53 13.49 -21.55
C LEU A 600 0.03 13.66 -21.27
N GLU A 601 -0.51 14.87 -21.46
CA GLU A 601 -1.94 15.13 -21.33
C GLU A 601 -2.74 14.36 -22.40
N LYS A 602 -2.32 14.43 -23.68
CA LYS A 602 -3.01 13.75 -24.78
C LYS A 602 -2.93 12.23 -24.66
N GLU A 603 -1.76 11.72 -24.25
CA GLU A 603 -1.55 10.28 -24.04
C GLU A 603 -2.37 9.71 -22.88
N THR A 604 -2.74 10.55 -21.90
CA THR A 604 -3.43 10.09 -20.69
C THR A 604 -4.84 10.63 -20.60
N VAL A 605 -5.03 11.87 -20.14
CA VAL A 605 -6.35 12.49 -19.95
C VAL A 605 -7.12 12.56 -21.26
N GLY A 606 -6.49 13.06 -22.33
CA GLY A 606 -7.11 13.22 -23.64
C GLY A 606 -7.59 11.90 -24.25
N SER A 607 -6.73 10.87 -24.26
CA SER A 607 -7.09 9.54 -24.77
C SER A 607 -8.17 8.84 -23.94
N ILE A 608 -8.19 9.05 -22.62
CA ILE A 608 -9.28 8.59 -21.75
C ILE A 608 -10.59 9.30 -22.10
N ASP A 609 -10.58 10.63 -22.20
CA ASP A 609 -11.77 11.40 -22.55
C ASP A 609 -12.30 11.04 -23.95
N PHE A 610 -11.41 10.74 -24.88
CA PHE A 610 -11.75 10.18 -26.19
C PHE A 610 -12.51 8.85 -26.05
N ALA A 611 -11.98 7.86 -25.33
CA ALA A 611 -12.66 6.59 -25.12
C ALA A 611 -14.01 6.76 -24.41
N LEU A 612 -14.06 7.58 -23.35
CA LEU A 612 -15.27 7.87 -22.60
C LEU A 612 -16.36 8.54 -23.45
N SER A 613 -15.99 9.30 -24.49
CA SER A 613 -16.95 9.97 -25.38
C SER A 613 -17.90 9.01 -26.12
N PHE A 614 -17.47 7.75 -26.32
CA PHE A 614 -18.31 6.71 -26.93
C PHE A 614 -19.22 5.99 -25.93
N ALA A 615 -18.94 6.12 -24.63
CA ALA A 615 -19.68 5.45 -23.58
C ALA A 615 -20.89 6.27 -23.08
N PRO A 616 -21.98 5.62 -22.63
CA PRO A 616 -23.06 6.28 -21.90
C PRO A 616 -22.56 7.04 -20.66
N LYS A 617 -23.22 8.15 -20.29
CA LYS A 617 -22.80 9.05 -19.20
C LYS A 617 -22.58 8.32 -17.87
N GLU A 618 -23.43 7.34 -17.56
CA GLU A 618 -23.34 6.54 -16.34
C GLU A 618 -22.06 5.69 -16.23
N LYS A 619 -21.35 5.48 -17.34
CA LYS A 619 -20.08 4.75 -17.41
C LYS A 619 -18.84 5.65 -17.46
N GLN A 620 -19.01 6.97 -17.51
CA GLN A 620 -17.90 7.93 -17.62
C GLN A 620 -17.30 8.35 -16.26
N LYS A 621 -17.65 7.64 -15.18
CA LYS A 621 -17.25 8.00 -13.82
C LYS A 621 -15.80 7.66 -13.50
N GLU A 622 -15.34 6.49 -13.91
CA GLU A 622 -14.00 6.00 -13.62
C GLU A 622 -13.09 6.33 -14.81
N ARG A 623 -11.90 6.88 -14.54
CA ARG A 623 -10.87 7.13 -15.56
C ARG A 623 -9.82 6.03 -15.46
N ILE A 624 -9.67 5.25 -16.54
CA ILE A 624 -8.86 4.02 -16.53
C ILE A 624 -7.88 4.05 -17.70
N LEU A 625 -6.62 3.73 -17.41
CA LEU A 625 -5.53 3.65 -18.38
C LEU A 625 -4.83 2.29 -18.26
N PHE A 626 -4.66 1.59 -19.36
CA PHE A 626 -3.81 0.39 -19.43
C PHE A 626 -2.47 0.78 -20.06
N TRP A 627 -1.36 0.51 -19.38
CA TRP A 627 -0.04 0.88 -19.89
C TRP A 627 0.25 0.11 -21.19
N SER A 628 0.61 0.85 -22.24
CA SER A 628 1.02 0.29 -23.53
C SER A 628 2.48 -0.14 -23.54
N GLY A 629 2.83 -0.95 -24.55
CA GLY A 629 4.22 -1.27 -24.89
C GLY A 629 4.94 -2.02 -23.78
N ASP A 630 6.15 -1.55 -23.44
CA ASP A 630 6.98 -2.11 -22.37
C ASP A 630 6.31 -2.10 -20.99
N CYS A 631 5.22 -1.34 -20.81
CA CYS A 631 4.53 -1.17 -19.54
C CYS A 631 5.45 -0.64 -18.44
N ILE A 632 6.45 0.19 -18.76
CA ILE A 632 7.40 0.75 -17.77
C ILE A 632 7.25 2.28 -17.74
N PRO A 633 6.13 2.82 -17.21
CA PRO A 633 5.98 4.26 -17.04
C PRO A 633 7.01 4.79 -16.01
N PRO A 634 7.68 5.92 -16.29
CA PRO A 634 8.57 6.54 -15.31
C PRO A 634 7.79 7.24 -14.18
N LYS A 635 8.47 7.63 -13.10
CA LYS A 635 7.85 8.22 -11.88
C LYS A 635 6.95 9.41 -12.22
N GLU A 636 7.41 10.29 -13.10
CA GLU A 636 6.71 11.50 -13.52
C GLU A 636 5.35 11.21 -14.19
N VAL A 637 5.26 10.12 -14.96
CA VAL A 637 3.99 9.71 -15.60
C VAL A 637 3.04 9.12 -14.56
N LEU A 638 3.54 8.24 -13.69
CA LEU A 638 2.74 7.71 -12.57
C LEU A 638 2.21 8.82 -11.67
N ALA A 639 3.04 9.82 -11.38
CA ALA A 639 2.65 10.99 -10.61
C ALA A 639 1.56 11.79 -11.31
N TYR A 640 1.71 12.02 -12.61
CA TYR A 640 0.73 12.78 -13.40
C TYR A 640 -0.64 12.11 -13.42
N VAL A 641 -0.70 10.78 -13.61
CA VAL A 641 -1.96 10.04 -13.69
C VAL A 641 -2.64 9.93 -12.32
N GLU A 642 -1.89 9.63 -11.25
CA GLU A 642 -2.50 9.43 -9.94
C GLU A 642 -3.06 10.72 -9.35
N ARG A 643 -2.38 11.87 -9.54
CA ARG A 643 -2.89 13.19 -9.10
C ARG A 643 -4.21 13.58 -9.74
N ARG A 644 -4.55 12.97 -10.88
CA ARG A 644 -5.81 13.19 -11.62
C ARG A 644 -6.85 12.10 -11.35
N GLY A 645 -6.61 11.23 -10.37
CA GLY A 645 -7.53 10.15 -10.02
C GLY A 645 -7.62 9.04 -11.05
N ILE A 646 -6.66 8.93 -11.98
CA ILE A 646 -6.64 7.89 -13.00
C ILE A 646 -6.19 6.56 -12.37
N LEU A 647 -6.96 5.51 -12.62
CA LEU A 647 -6.61 4.14 -12.28
C LEU A 647 -5.80 3.55 -13.42
N ALA A 648 -4.64 2.97 -13.12
CA ALA A 648 -3.79 2.39 -14.15
C ALA A 648 -3.22 1.04 -13.73
N MET A 649 -3.07 0.15 -14.71
CA MET A 649 -2.42 -1.16 -14.58
C MET A 649 -1.76 -1.62 -15.89
N ASN A 650 -1.07 -2.75 -15.81
CA ASN A 650 -0.27 -3.48 -16.83
C ASN A 650 1.21 -3.54 -16.44
N GLY A 651 1.90 -4.50 -17.06
CA GLY A 651 3.23 -4.99 -16.65
C GLY A 651 3.13 -6.16 -15.68
N GLY A 652 4.26 -6.81 -15.44
CA GLY A 652 4.38 -8.00 -14.59
C GLY A 652 4.03 -9.29 -15.34
N ASP A 653 4.95 -10.26 -15.34
CA ASP A 653 4.83 -11.49 -16.10
C ASP A 653 4.44 -12.67 -15.22
N THR A 654 3.14 -13.00 -15.20
CA THR A 654 2.66 -14.25 -14.61
C THR A 654 2.30 -15.23 -15.73
N THR A 655 3.16 -16.23 -15.92
CA THR A 655 3.15 -17.17 -17.07
C THR A 655 3.38 -18.64 -16.66
N ILE A 656 3.32 -18.95 -15.36
CA ILE A 656 3.51 -20.32 -14.85
C ILE A 656 2.55 -21.31 -15.54
N THR A 657 3.07 -22.47 -15.97
CA THR A 657 2.30 -23.56 -16.61
C THR A 657 2.76 -24.91 -16.08
N LYS A 658 2.11 -26.02 -16.46
CA LYS A 658 2.53 -27.37 -16.03
C LYS A 658 3.90 -27.76 -16.60
N SER A 659 4.27 -27.24 -17.76
CA SER A 659 5.61 -27.44 -18.35
C SER A 659 6.69 -26.56 -17.73
N TYR A 660 6.31 -25.42 -17.14
CA TYR A 660 7.21 -24.51 -16.44
C TYR A 660 6.61 -24.11 -15.08
N PRO A 661 6.52 -25.03 -14.10
CA PRO A 661 5.78 -24.83 -12.84
C PRO A 661 6.61 -24.06 -11.78
N TRP A 662 7.41 -23.09 -12.21
CA TRP A 662 8.40 -22.41 -11.37
C TRP A 662 7.87 -21.08 -10.82
N LEU A 663 8.19 -20.75 -9.58
CA LEU A 663 7.70 -19.55 -8.90
C LEU A 663 8.24 -18.25 -9.50
N ASN A 664 9.40 -18.27 -10.16
CA ASN A 664 9.96 -17.11 -10.86
C ASN A 664 9.08 -16.63 -12.03
N ARG A 665 8.13 -17.45 -12.48
CA ARG A 665 7.12 -17.12 -13.51
C ARG A 665 5.83 -16.55 -12.93
N ILE A 666 5.86 -16.05 -11.70
CA ILE A 666 4.74 -15.38 -11.04
C ILE A 666 5.19 -14.01 -10.55
N ALA A 667 4.78 -12.95 -11.26
CA ALA A 667 5.06 -11.58 -10.88
C ALA A 667 4.40 -11.17 -9.53
N PRO A 668 4.90 -10.14 -8.84
CA PRO A 668 4.21 -9.50 -7.72
C PRO A 668 2.95 -8.74 -8.15
N PHE A 669 2.21 -8.11 -7.22
CA PHE A 669 1.04 -7.28 -7.52
C PHE A 669 1.40 -5.91 -8.14
N GLY A 670 2.67 -5.51 -8.09
CA GLY A 670 3.13 -4.21 -8.54
C GLY A 670 4.55 -3.88 -8.09
N ILE A 671 4.97 -2.64 -8.36
CA ILE A 671 6.28 -2.11 -7.98
C ILE A 671 6.17 -0.64 -7.54
N GLU A 672 6.95 -0.27 -6.53
CA GLU A 672 7.07 1.11 -6.04
C GLU A 672 7.97 1.94 -6.98
N ARG A 673 7.55 3.17 -7.30
CA ARG A 673 8.34 4.14 -8.05
C ARG A 673 8.24 5.52 -7.39
N GLY A 674 9.14 5.78 -6.45
CA GLY A 674 8.99 6.93 -5.54
C GLY A 674 7.73 6.76 -4.71
N ASP A 675 6.90 7.78 -4.60
CA ASP A 675 5.72 7.78 -3.74
C ASP A 675 4.49 7.10 -4.38
N TYR A 676 4.68 6.40 -5.50
CA TYR A 676 3.63 5.88 -6.39
C TYR A 676 3.79 4.37 -6.61
N TRP A 677 2.66 3.70 -6.85
CA TRP A 677 2.63 2.27 -7.15
C TRP A 677 2.17 2.03 -8.58
N GLN A 678 2.99 1.33 -9.35
CA GLN A 678 2.56 0.71 -10.60
C GLN A 678 1.91 -0.62 -10.26
N ILE A 679 0.64 -0.79 -10.61
CA ILE A 679 -0.10 -2.04 -10.40
C ILE A 679 0.04 -2.93 -11.63
N TYR A 680 0.39 -4.19 -11.41
CA TYR A 680 0.55 -5.17 -12.47
C TYR A 680 -0.75 -5.89 -12.82
N THR A 681 -0.76 -6.47 -14.03
CA THR A 681 -1.75 -7.49 -14.37
C THR A 681 -1.58 -8.71 -13.46
N ALA A 682 -2.65 -9.49 -13.24
CA ALA A 682 -2.55 -10.72 -12.47
C ALA A 682 -2.10 -11.95 -13.29
N GLN A 683 -2.33 -11.95 -14.61
CA GLN A 683 -1.90 -12.97 -15.58
C GLN A 683 -1.58 -12.33 -16.92
N GLN A 684 -0.70 -12.98 -17.70
CA GLN A 684 -0.30 -12.48 -19.02
C GLN A 684 -1.34 -12.73 -20.12
N ASN A 685 -1.22 -11.94 -21.18
CA ASN A 685 -2.11 -11.98 -22.34
C ASN A 685 -1.76 -13.07 -23.34
N GLU A 686 -2.58 -13.23 -24.38
CA GLU A 686 -2.41 -14.21 -25.46
C GLU A 686 -1.11 -14.05 -26.24
N ASN A 687 -0.54 -12.85 -26.29
CA ASN A 687 0.67 -12.57 -27.05
C ASN A 687 1.84 -13.47 -26.58
N VAL A 688 2.02 -13.59 -25.27
CA VAL A 688 3.09 -14.40 -24.65
C VAL A 688 2.91 -15.90 -24.96
N TYR A 689 1.67 -16.39 -24.99
CA TYR A 689 1.39 -17.81 -25.29
C TYR A 689 1.50 -18.14 -26.78
N THR A 690 1.53 -17.14 -27.67
CA THR A 690 1.46 -17.30 -29.13
C THR A 690 2.73 -16.86 -29.87
N HIS A 691 3.86 -16.84 -29.15
CA HIS A 691 5.16 -16.38 -29.66
C HIS A 691 5.08 -14.99 -30.28
N GLU A 692 4.61 -14.00 -29.52
CA GLU A 692 4.42 -12.63 -29.99
C GLU A 692 3.42 -12.54 -31.15
N TRP A 693 2.31 -13.29 -31.03
CA TRP A 693 1.26 -13.37 -32.06
C TRP A 693 1.76 -13.85 -33.44
N ARG A 694 2.86 -14.62 -33.50
CA ARG A 694 3.43 -15.16 -34.75
C ARG A 694 2.86 -16.52 -35.13
N THR A 695 2.64 -17.42 -34.16
CA THR A 695 2.22 -18.81 -34.39
C THR A 695 1.32 -19.33 -33.27
N SER A 696 0.86 -20.59 -33.37
CA SER A 696 0.14 -21.30 -32.29
C SER A 696 -1.03 -20.53 -31.68
N PHE A 697 -1.85 -19.88 -32.53
CA PHE A 697 -2.94 -18.99 -32.11
C PHE A 697 -3.99 -19.62 -31.17
N TRP A 698 -4.00 -20.94 -31.04
CA TRP A 698 -4.88 -21.69 -30.13
C TRP A 698 -4.34 -21.81 -28.70
N ARG A 699 -3.07 -21.42 -28.45
CA ARG A 699 -2.32 -21.74 -27.22
C ARG A 699 -2.67 -20.85 -26.03
N TYR A 700 -3.44 -19.77 -26.22
CA TYR A 700 -3.94 -19.00 -25.08
C TYR A 700 -4.75 -19.83 -24.08
N ARG A 701 -5.30 -20.98 -24.50
CA ARG A 701 -5.94 -21.95 -23.59
C ARG A 701 -5.04 -22.39 -22.43
N ASP A 702 -3.72 -22.39 -22.61
CA ASP A 702 -2.73 -22.80 -21.60
C ASP A 702 -2.77 -21.87 -20.36
N VAL A 703 -3.33 -20.66 -20.47
CA VAL A 703 -3.57 -19.76 -19.33
C VAL A 703 -4.45 -20.41 -18.25
N ILE A 704 -5.27 -21.41 -18.61
CA ILE A 704 -6.05 -22.19 -17.64
C ILE A 704 -5.13 -22.88 -16.63
N GLU A 705 -3.98 -23.40 -17.07
CA GLU A 705 -2.99 -23.99 -16.17
C GLU A 705 -2.40 -22.94 -15.24
N THR A 706 -2.13 -21.74 -15.74
CA THR A 706 -1.70 -20.60 -14.93
C THR A 706 -2.75 -20.26 -13.86
N PHE A 707 -4.04 -20.30 -14.20
CA PHE A 707 -5.11 -20.10 -13.23
C PHE A 707 -5.14 -21.18 -12.15
N GLU A 708 -4.96 -22.45 -12.52
CA GLU A 708 -4.93 -23.58 -11.59
C GLU A 708 -3.75 -23.49 -10.61
N LEU A 709 -2.53 -23.29 -11.14
CA LEU A 709 -1.28 -23.26 -10.37
C LEU A 709 -1.17 -22.04 -9.44
N THR A 710 -1.90 -20.96 -9.75
CA THR A 710 -1.97 -19.77 -8.90
C THR A 710 -3.12 -19.80 -7.88
N GLU A 711 -3.92 -20.87 -7.82
CA GLU A 711 -4.89 -21.15 -6.75
C GLU A 711 -4.38 -22.21 -5.76
N THR A 712 -3.77 -23.29 -6.25
CA THR A 712 -3.37 -24.45 -5.46
C THR A 712 -1.88 -24.74 -5.65
N PRO A 713 -1.10 -24.98 -4.58
CA PRO A 713 -1.51 -25.11 -3.17
C PRO A 713 -1.71 -23.77 -2.43
N ARG A 714 -1.43 -22.66 -3.10
CA ARG A 714 -1.52 -21.31 -2.54
C ARG A 714 -2.26 -20.41 -3.53
N ARG A 715 -3.30 -19.72 -3.06
CA ARG A 715 -3.92 -18.64 -3.83
C ARG A 715 -2.96 -17.45 -3.87
N ILE A 716 -2.25 -17.28 -4.98
CA ILE A 716 -1.25 -16.22 -5.19
C ILE A 716 -1.84 -15.10 -6.07
N LYS A 717 -2.68 -15.44 -7.05
CA LYS A 717 -3.30 -14.48 -7.98
C LYS A 717 -4.82 -14.65 -8.07
N PRO A 718 -5.58 -13.58 -8.37
CA PRO A 718 -6.95 -13.71 -8.87
C PRO A 718 -6.97 -14.41 -10.24
N ILE A 719 -8.13 -14.62 -10.86
CA ILE A 719 -8.24 -15.00 -12.28
C ILE A 719 -8.38 -13.71 -13.10
N ASN A 720 -7.48 -13.52 -14.08
CA ASN A 720 -7.51 -12.41 -15.03
C ASN A 720 -7.50 -12.96 -16.45
N ILE A 721 -8.58 -12.70 -17.18
CA ILE A 721 -8.60 -12.94 -18.63
C ILE A 721 -8.11 -11.65 -19.29
N TYR A 722 -6.88 -11.71 -19.80
CA TYR A 722 -6.18 -10.59 -20.44
C TYR A 722 -5.89 -10.93 -21.90
N TYR A 723 -6.32 -10.07 -22.84
CA TYR A 723 -6.03 -10.25 -24.27
C TYR A 723 -6.22 -8.94 -25.07
N HIS A 724 -6.07 -8.99 -26.39
CA HIS A 724 -6.22 -7.86 -27.32
C HIS A 724 -7.31 -8.11 -28.38
N PHE A 725 -7.76 -7.08 -29.10
CA PHE A 725 -8.82 -7.24 -30.11
C PHE A 725 -8.44 -8.20 -31.25
N TYR A 726 -7.16 -8.27 -31.62
CA TYR A 726 -6.71 -9.21 -32.65
C TYR A 726 -6.99 -10.68 -32.31
N SER A 727 -7.26 -11.04 -31.05
CA SER A 727 -7.75 -12.38 -30.69
C SER A 727 -9.01 -12.81 -31.45
N GLY A 728 -9.83 -11.84 -31.90
CA GLY A 728 -11.01 -12.09 -32.73
C GLY A 728 -10.72 -12.40 -34.20
N SER A 729 -9.49 -12.18 -34.70
CA SER A 729 -9.21 -12.23 -36.14
C SER A 729 -9.01 -13.64 -36.70
N LYS A 730 -8.68 -14.62 -35.85
CA LYS A 730 -8.39 -16.01 -36.25
C LYS A 730 -9.32 -16.97 -35.51
N LEU A 731 -9.85 -17.97 -36.22
CA LEU A 731 -10.74 -18.97 -35.64
C LEU A 731 -10.09 -19.72 -34.46
N ALA A 732 -8.80 -20.03 -34.57
CA ALA A 732 -8.06 -20.74 -33.54
C ALA A 732 -7.95 -19.95 -32.22
N SER A 733 -7.67 -18.64 -32.30
CA SER A 733 -7.59 -17.78 -31.11
C SER A 733 -8.96 -17.49 -30.53
N LEU A 734 -9.98 -17.29 -31.37
CA LEU A 734 -11.35 -17.12 -30.88
C LEU A 734 -11.82 -18.36 -30.10
N LYS A 735 -11.56 -19.57 -30.62
CA LYS A 735 -11.91 -20.81 -29.92
C LYS A 735 -11.16 -20.97 -28.59
N ALA A 736 -9.88 -20.61 -28.54
CA ALA A 736 -9.11 -20.62 -27.31
C ALA A 736 -9.67 -19.62 -26.29
N LEU A 737 -10.03 -18.41 -26.74
CA LEU A 737 -10.66 -17.42 -25.89
C LEU A 737 -12.01 -17.90 -25.35
N ASP A 738 -12.86 -18.48 -26.21
CA ASP A 738 -14.14 -19.07 -25.80
C ASP A 738 -13.98 -20.16 -24.73
N GLU A 739 -12.96 -21.00 -24.87
CA GLU A 739 -12.60 -22.04 -23.90
C GLU A 739 -12.19 -21.45 -22.55
N VAL A 740 -11.33 -20.42 -22.57
CA VAL A 740 -10.87 -19.70 -21.36
C VAL A 740 -12.04 -19.05 -20.61
N TYR A 741 -12.91 -18.33 -21.33
CA TYR A 741 -14.12 -17.75 -20.73
C TYR A 741 -15.05 -18.82 -20.18
N SER A 742 -15.31 -19.89 -20.96
CA SER A 742 -16.15 -21.02 -20.55
C SER A 742 -15.64 -21.69 -19.27
N TRP A 743 -14.32 -21.86 -19.14
CA TRP A 743 -13.71 -22.39 -17.92
C TRP A 743 -13.88 -21.44 -16.74
N ALA A 744 -13.62 -20.14 -16.94
CA ALA A 744 -13.64 -19.15 -15.87
C ALA A 744 -15.03 -18.91 -15.27
N ILE A 745 -16.09 -18.91 -16.08
CA ILE A 745 -17.46 -18.69 -15.60
C ILE A 745 -18.01 -19.86 -14.76
N LYS A 746 -17.47 -21.08 -14.95
CA LYS A 746 -17.82 -22.26 -14.14
C LYS A 746 -17.25 -22.18 -12.71
N GLN A 747 -16.25 -21.33 -12.49
CA GLN A 747 -15.62 -21.17 -11.18
C GLN A 747 -16.50 -20.35 -10.23
N LYS A 748 -16.49 -20.71 -8.94
CA LYS A 748 -17.16 -19.97 -7.88
C LYS A 748 -16.36 -18.71 -7.51
N THR A 749 -16.54 -17.65 -8.28
CA THR A 749 -15.75 -16.41 -8.22
C THR A 749 -16.56 -15.17 -7.85
N SER A 750 -15.87 -14.17 -7.31
CA SER A 750 -16.35 -12.79 -7.20
C SER A 750 -15.93 -12.02 -8.45
N LYS A 751 -16.91 -11.47 -9.18
CA LYS A 751 -16.68 -10.93 -10.54
C LYS A 751 -16.57 -9.41 -10.50
N LEU A 752 -15.36 -8.90 -10.77
CA LEU A 752 -15.01 -7.49 -10.64
C LEU A 752 -14.60 -6.89 -11.99
N TYR A 753 -14.80 -5.59 -12.15
CA TYR A 753 -14.12 -4.82 -13.19
C TYR A 753 -12.63 -4.64 -12.86
N ALA A 754 -11.81 -4.36 -13.87
CA ALA A 754 -10.39 -4.08 -13.67
C ALA A 754 -10.18 -2.87 -12.74
N SER A 755 -11.01 -1.82 -12.84
CA SER A 755 -10.99 -0.65 -11.96
C SER A 755 -11.09 -1.01 -10.47
N GLN A 756 -11.91 -2.02 -10.14
CA GLN A 756 -12.11 -2.48 -8.78
C GLN A 756 -10.91 -3.32 -8.30
N TYR A 757 -10.32 -4.15 -9.17
CA TYR A 757 -9.08 -4.86 -8.86
C TYR A 757 -7.93 -3.89 -8.60
N ILE A 758 -7.74 -2.85 -9.43
CA ILE A 758 -6.68 -1.83 -9.23
C ILE A 758 -6.77 -1.19 -7.84
N LYS A 759 -7.99 -0.80 -7.42
CA LYS A 759 -8.21 -0.23 -6.07
C LYS A 759 -7.87 -1.23 -4.96
N LYS A 760 -8.12 -2.52 -5.17
CA LYS A 760 -7.83 -3.58 -4.22
C LYS A 760 -6.33 -3.86 -4.12
N ALA A 761 -5.63 -3.96 -5.26
CA ALA A 761 -4.19 -4.14 -5.32
C ALA A 761 -3.46 -2.94 -4.69
N ARG A 762 -3.88 -1.70 -4.95
CA ARG A 762 -3.39 -0.51 -4.20
C ARG A 762 -3.66 -0.65 -2.70
N GLY A 763 -4.83 -1.17 -2.32
CA GLY A 763 -5.18 -1.42 -0.92
C GLY A 763 -4.19 -2.35 -0.19
N PHE A 764 -3.59 -3.33 -0.88
CA PHE A 764 -2.57 -4.21 -0.29
C PHE A 764 -1.37 -3.40 0.21
N TYR A 765 -0.85 -2.50 -0.62
CA TYR A 765 0.29 -1.65 -0.26
C TYR A 765 -0.06 -0.62 0.80
N ARG A 766 -1.32 -0.16 0.89
CA ARG A 766 -1.70 0.99 1.72
C ARG A 766 -2.33 0.64 3.07
N THR A 767 -2.77 -0.60 3.28
CA THR A 767 -3.48 -1.00 4.50
C THR A 767 -2.57 -0.93 5.74
N ALA A 768 -3.02 -0.21 6.76
CA ALA A 768 -2.38 -0.17 8.07
C ALA A 768 -3.02 -1.19 9.02
N ILE A 769 -2.22 -1.77 9.91
CA ILE A 769 -2.65 -2.78 10.88
C ILE A 769 -2.09 -2.41 12.24
N ALA A 770 -2.94 -2.44 13.27
CA ALA A 770 -2.56 -2.25 14.66
C ALA A 770 -2.84 -3.52 15.47
N LYS A 771 -1.94 -3.88 16.39
CA LYS A 771 -2.21 -4.92 17.39
C LYS A 771 -3.07 -4.31 18.51
N ILE A 772 -4.16 -4.98 18.87
CA ILE A 772 -5.03 -4.61 19.99
C ILE A 772 -5.28 -5.84 20.86
N ASP A 773 -5.86 -5.65 22.03
CA ASP A 773 -6.19 -6.77 22.92
C ASP A 773 -7.08 -7.79 22.21
N ASN A 774 -6.61 -9.05 22.16
CA ASN A 774 -7.27 -10.18 21.51
C ASN A 774 -7.64 -9.97 20.03
N GLY A 775 -6.91 -9.10 19.30
CA GLY A 775 -7.27 -8.85 17.91
C GLY A 775 -6.40 -7.84 17.16
N PHE A 776 -6.97 -7.32 16.08
CA PHE A 776 -6.31 -6.36 15.20
C PHE A 776 -7.27 -5.23 14.80
N GLU A 777 -6.73 -4.02 14.70
CA GLU A 777 -7.40 -2.92 14.02
C GLU A 777 -6.87 -2.80 12.58
N ILE A 778 -7.76 -2.72 11.60
CA ILE A 778 -7.41 -2.57 10.19
C ILE A 778 -7.86 -1.20 9.73
N ARG A 779 -6.98 -0.45 9.04
CA ARG A 779 -7.32 0.83 8.42
C ARG A 779 -6.95 0.84 6.94
N ASN A 780 -7.93 1.05 6.06
CA ASN A 780 -7.73 1.13 4.61
C ASN A 780 -8.82 1.98 3.93
N SER A 781 -8.79 2.06 2.59
CA SER A 781 -9.70 2.90 1.79
C SER A 781 -11.11 2.31 1.54
N GLY A 782 -11.47 1.22 2.19
CA GLY A 782 -12.75 0.51 2.03
C GLY A 782 -12.83 -0.42 0.80
N TYR A 783 -11.75 -0.53 0.00
CA TYR A 783 -11.71 -1.37 -1.21
C TYR A 783 -11.08 -2.75 -0.99
N LEU A 784 -10.07 -2.87 -0.12
CA LEU A 784 -9.52 -4.16 0.29
C LEU A 784 -10.32 -4.68 1.49
N ARG A 785 -11.28 -5.56 1.19
CA ARG A 785 -12.26 -6.08 2.16
C ARG A 785 -12.02 -7.54 2.58
N THR A 786 -10.80 -8.03 2.40
CA THR A 786 -10.45 -9.40 2.78
C THR A 786 -9.14 -9.40 3.55
N MET A 787 -9.16 -9.98 4.74
CA MET A 787 -7.97 -10.28 5.52
C MET A 787 -7.80 -11.79 5.63
N ARG A 788 -6.59 -12.29 5.40
CA ARG A 788 -6.28 -13.71 5.37
C ARG A 788 -5.40 -14.10 6.56
N PHE A 789 -5.70 -15.21 7.20
CA PHE A 789 -4.77 -15.89 8.11
C PHE A 789 -4.32 -17.20 7.49
N ASP A 790 -3.03 -17.48 7.52
CA ASP A 790 -2.45 -18.77 7.09
C ASP A 790 -2.59 -19.87 8.15
N LYS A 791 -3.73 -19.85 8.86
CA LYS A 791 -4.19 -20.86 9.81
C LYS A 791 -5.70 -20.76 9.98
N LYS A 792 -6.32 -21.82 10.50
CA LYS A 792 -7.72 -21.79 10.92
C LYS A 792 -7.87 -20.98 12.21
N ILE A 793 -8.59 -19.87 12.15
CA ILE A 793 -8.95 -19.03 13.30
C ILE A 793 -10.46 -18.81 13.34
N ARG A 794 -11.01 -18.44 14.50
CA ARG A 794 -12.40 -17.97 14.61
C ARG A 794 -12.40 -16.50 15.00
N VAL A 795 -13.42 -15.79 14.52
CA VAL A 795 -13.60 -14.36 14.74
C VAL A 795 -14.88 -14.15 15.54
N ASP A 796 -14.82 -13.33 16.58
CA ASP A 796 -15.99 -12.92 17.35
C ASP A 796 -16.75 -11.85 16.55
N ILE A 797 -17.70 -12.28 15.72
CA ILE A 797 -18.51 -11.39 14.86
C ILE A 797 -19.31 -10.37 15.69
N LYS A 798 -19.73 -10.75 16.91
CA LYS A 798 -20.55 -9.91 17.78
C LYS A 798 -19.76 -8.78 18.42
N LYS A 799 -18.48 -9.00 18.77
CA LYS A 799 -17.63 -7.96 19.35
C LYS A 799 -16.77 -7.24 18.32
N SER A 800 -16.58 -7.83 17.14
CA SER A 800 -15.85 -7.21 16.03
C SER A 800 -16.62 -6.05 15.40
N GLN A 801 -15.90 -5.14 14.76
CA GLN A 801 -16.47 -3.97 14.10
C GLN A 801 -16.20 -4.05 12.59
N GLY A 802 -17.26 -4.13 11.78
CA GLY A 802 -17.15 -4.21 10.31
C GLY A 802 -16.76 -5.57 9.75
N VAL A 803 -16.73 -6.61 10.58
CA VAL A 803 -16.49 -7.99 10.14
C VAL A 803 -17.82 -8.66 9.85
N ALA A 804 -18.10 -8.92 8.57
CA ALA A 804 -19.36 -9.50 8.12
C ALA A 804 -19.35 -11.04 8.13
N GLY A 805 -18.16 -11.66 8.17
CA GLY A 805 -18.04 -13.11 8.26
C GLY A 805 -16.67 -13.63 7.89
N TYR A 806 -16.57 -14.94 7.67
CA TYR A 806 -15.33 -15.59 7.27
C TYR A 806 -15.60 -16.95 6.62
N ILE A 807 -14.62 -17.43 5.85
CA ILE A 807 -14.61 -18.79 5.28
C ILE A 807 -13.27 -19.46 5.51
N TYR A 808 -13.31 -20.78 5.67
CA TYR A 808 -12.14 -21.64 5.63
C TYR A 808 -11.93 -22.16 4.22
N ASN A 809 -10.73 -21.96 3.67
CA ASN A 809 -10.29 -22.64 2.45
C ASN A 809 -8.93 -23.26 2.72
N ALA A 810 -8.83 -24.58 2.55
CA ALA A 810 -7.71 -25.39 3.01
C ALA A 810 -7.38 -25.11 4.51
N ASN A 811 -6.12 -24.79 4.81
CA ASN A 811 -5.67 -24.42 6.17
C ASN A 811 -5.69 -22.90 6.42
N ARG A 812 -6.47 -22.12 5.66
CA ARG A 812 -6.50 -20.66 5.73
C ARG A 812 -7.88 -20.15 6.11
N THR A 813 -7.92 -18.99 6.76
CA THR A 813 -9.15 -18.26 7.07
C THR A 813 -9.19 -16.95 6.28
N TYR A 814 -10.25 -16.71 5.54
CA TYR A 814 -10.50 -15.45 4.83
C TYR A 814 -11.63 -14.71 5.54
N ILE A 815 -11.28 -13.61 6.21
CA ILE A 815 -12.21 -12.72 6.91
C ILE A 815 -12.78 -11.74 5.91
N ILE A 816 -14.10 -11.57 5.94
CA ILE A 816 -14.87 -10.69 5.08
C ILE A 816 -15.21 -9.41 5.83
N LEU A 817 -14.79 -8.28 5.27
CA LEU A 817 -15.02 -6.95 5.82
C LEU A 817 -16.09 -6.20 5.01
N ASP A 818 -16.78 -5.26 5.65
CA ASP A 818 -17.63 -4.28 4.95
C ASP A 818 -16.80 -3.08 4.42
N ARG A 819 -17.47 -2.10 3.80
CA ARG A 819 -16.82 -0.97 3.10
C ARG A 819 -16.30 0.16 4.01
N ARG A 820 -16.35 0.03 5.34
CA ARG A 820 -15.79 1.09 6.21
C ARG A 820 -14.28 1.21 6.04
N GLU A 821 -13.72 2.30 6.53
CA GLU A 821 -12.27 2.54 6.47
C GLU A 821 -11.50 2.03 7.71
N LYS A 822 -12.21 1.78 8.83
CA LYS A 822 -11.64 1.32 10.10
C LYS A 822 -12.40 0.11 10.64
N HIS A 823 -11.74 -1.04 10.77
CA HIS A 823 -12.31 -2.29 11.26
C HIS A 823 -11.62 -2.74 12.54
N LYS A 824 -12.34 -3.48 13.38
CA LYS A 824 -11.78 -4.21 14.53
C LYS A 824 -12.08 -5.69 14.37
N ILE A 825 -11.05 -6.51 14.29
CA ILE A 825 -11.13 -7.96 14.17
C ILE A 825 -10.75 -8.56 15.52
N LEU A 826 -11.72 -9.10 16.25
CA LEU A 826 -11.48 -9.77 17.53
C LEU A 826 -11.53 -11.28 17.36
N LEU A 827 -10.51 -11.96 17.87
CA LEU A 827 -10.38 -13.41 17.76
C LEU A 827 -11.08 -14.09 18.94
N THR A 828 -11.56 -15.31 18.73
CA THR A 828 -12.17 -16.14 19.77
C THR A 828 -11.87 -17.62 19.52
N ASN A 829 -12.03 -18.44 20.55
CA ASN A 829 -12.01 -19.90 20.43
C ASN A 829 -13.42 -20.48 20.32
N GLU A 830 -14.46 -19.69 20.61
CA GLU A 830 -15.85 -20.13 20.62
C GLU A 830 -16.44 -20.24 19.21
N LYS A 831 -17.46 -21.10 19.04
CA LYS A 831 -18.24 -21.13 17.80
C LYS A 831 -19.15 -19.91 17.74
N SER A 832 -19.35 -19.36 16.54
CA SER A 832 -20.28 -18.23 16.37
C SER A 832 -21.70 -18.64 16.80
N SER A 833 -22.31 -17.86 17.68
CA SER A 833 -23.72 -17.92 18.03
C SER A 833 -24.60 -16.99 17.20
N VAL A 834 -23.98 -16.24 16.26
CA VAL A 834 -24.60 -15.19 15.45
C VAL A 834 -24.42 -15.49 13.96
N PRO A 835 -25.33 -14.99 13.09
CA PRO A 835 -25.23 -15.21 11.66
C PRO A 835 -24.07 -14.43 11.06
N TYR A 836 -23.44 -15.01 10.04
CA TYR A 836 -22.35 -14.37 9.31
C TYR A 836 -22.30 -14.83 7.86
N LEU A 837 -21.70 -14.01 6.99
CA LEU A 837 -21.50 -14.35 5.59
C LEU A 837 -20.37 -15.38 5.45
N ILE A 838 -20.67 -16.53 4.83
CA ILE A 838 -19.66 -17.54 4.46
C ILE A 838 -18.98 -17.09 3.17
N ASP A 839 -19.75 -16.87 2.10
CA ASP A 839 -19.21 -16.37 0.84
C ASP A 839 -20.27 -15.66 -0.02
N SER A 840 -19.83 -14.82 -0.97
CA SER A 840 -20.69 -14.24 -2.00
C SER A 840 -19.92 -14.00 -3.29
N ASN A 841 -20.61 -13.95 -4.43
CA ASN A 841 -20.05 -13.45 -5.70
C ASN A 841 -19.96 -11.91 -5.81
N GLY A 842 -20.41 -11.21 -4.77
CA GLY A 842 -20.32 -9.77 -4.61
C GLY A 842 -19.47 -9.38 -3.39
N TRP A 843 -19.76 -8.23 -2.81
CA TRP A 843 -19.13 -7.71 -1.59
C TRP A 843 -20.17 -7.19 -0.60
N VAL A 844 -19.73 -6.99 0.64
CA VAL A 844 -20.55 -6.39 1.70
C VAL A 844 -20.37 -4.87 1.63
N GLU A 845 -21.42 -4.17 1.22
CA GLU A 845 -21.43 -2.71 1.18
C GLU A 845 -21.53 -2.15 2.61
N SER A 846 -22.39 -2.75 3.44
CA SER A 846 -22.47 -2.43 4.87
C SER A 846 -22.88 -3.65 5.70
N PHE A 847 -22.33 -3.74 6.91
CA PHE A 847 -22.75 -4.68 7.94
C PHE A 847 -22.95 -3.93 9.25
N THR A 848 -24.12 -4.09 9.84
CA THR A 848 -24.45 -3.52 11.15
C THR A 848 -25.08 -4.58 12.02
N HIS A 849 -24.78 -4.56 13.31
CA HIS A 849 -25.48 -5.36 14.29
C HIS A 849 -25.80 -4.49 15.51
N LYS A 850 -27.02 -4.62 16.03
CA LYS A 850 -27.47 -3.93 17.25
C LYS A 850 -28.37 -4.86 18.03
N SER A 851 -28.04 -5.07 19.30
CA SER A 851 -28.75 -5.98 20.19
C SER A 851 -28.86 -7.41 19.64
N ARG A 852 -29.99 -7.74 19.00
CA ARG A 852 -30.33 -9.06 18.46
C ARG A 852 -30.43 -9.08 16.94
N GLU A 853 -30.28 -7.93 16.28
CA GLU A 853 -30.45 -7.77 14.84
C GLU A 853 -29.12 -7.67 14.11
N TYR A 854 -29.00 -8.36 12.98
CA TYR A 854 -27.83 -8.40 12.10
C TYR A 854 -28.26 -8.07 10.68
N ASN A 855 -27.80 -6.94 10.15
CA ASN A 855 -28.20 -6.40 8.86
C ASN A 855 -27.03 -6.39 7.87
N PHE A 856 -27.23 -7.01 6.71
CA PHE A 856 -26.27 -7.09 5.63
C PHE A 856 -26.80 -6.39 4.39
N GLN A 857 -25.99 -5.52 3.79
CA GLN A 857 -26.23 -5.01 2.45
C GLN A 857 -25.16 -5.56 1.51
N LEU A 858 -25.58 -6.39 0.57
CA LEU A 858 -24.70 -6.97 -0.44
C LEU A 858 -24.82 -6.22 -1.75
N LYS A 859 -23.71 -6.14 -2.48
CA LYS A 859 -23.64 -5.54 -3.81
C LYS A 859 -22.75 -6.38 -4.72
N SER A 860 -23.12 -6.47 -5.98
CA SER A 860 -22.35 -7.19 -7.01
C SER A 860 -22.48 -6.46 -8.36
N ASN A 861 -21.60 -6.80 -9.30
CA ASN A 861 -21.73 -6.33 -10.68
C ASN A 861 -22.72 -7.18 -11.51
N ILE A 862 -23.05 -8.37 -11.01
CA ILE A 862 -24.00 -9.32 -11.60
C ILE A 862 -25.09 -9.70 -10.58
N SER A 863 -26.00 -10.59 -10.96
CA SER A 863 -26.97 -11.21 -10.04
C SER A 863 -26.26 -11.79 -8.82
N ILE A 864 -26.83 -11.59 -7.62
CA ILE A 864 -26.19 -11.96 -6.35
C ILE A 864 -26.44 -13.42 -6.03
N GLU A 865 -25.36 -14.08 -5.60
CA GLU A 865 -25.37 -15.37 -4.93
C GLU A 865 -24.57 -15.23 -3.62
N ALA A 866 -25.11 -15.69 -2.51
CA ALA A 866 -24.42 -15.67 -1.24
C ALA A 866 -24.81 -16.85 -0.34
N ASN A 867 -23.89 -17.22 0.55
CA ASN A 867 -24.06 -18.28 1.53
C ASN A 867 -23.81 -17.69 2.92
N PHE A 868 -24.75 -17.91 3.84
CA PHE A 868 -24.66 -17.48 5.23
C PHE A 868 -24.62 -18.67 6.17
N TYR A 869 -23.91 -18.53 7.28
CA TYR A 869 -24.12 -19.33 8.45
C TYR A 869 -25.32 -18.77 9.21
N LEU A 870 -26.32 -19.62 9.50
CA LEU A 870 -27.52 -19.29 10.25
C LEU A 870 -27.60 -20.19 11.48
N PRO A 871 -27.27 -19.68 12.68
CA PRO A 871 -27.39 -20.43 13.93
C PRO A 871 -28.85 -20.85 14.23
N PRO A 872 -29.08 -21.94 14.99
CA PRO A 872 -30.43 -22.43 15.29
C PRO A 872 -31.34 -21.42 15.99
N LEU A 873 -30.78 -20.53 16.82
CA LEU A 873 -31.52 -19.51 17.57
C LEU A 873 -31.75 -18.21 16.79
N CYS A 874 -31.41 -18.19 15.50
CA CYS A 874 -31.56 -17.03 14.63
C CYS A 874 -32.52 -17.32 13.47
N ARG A 875 -33.29 -16.30 13.07
CA ARG A 875 -34.21 -16.34 11.93
C ARG A 875 -33.97 -15.18 10.99
N VAL A 876 -34.35 -15.34 9.72
CA VAL A 876 -34.40 -14.24 8.75
C VAL A 876 -35.64 -13.41 9.03
N THR A 877 -35.49 -12.08 9.17
CA THR A 877 -36.61 -11.16 9.43
C THR A 877 -36.93 -10.26 8.24
N HIS A 878 -35.94 -10.01 7.37
CA HIS A 878 -36.13 -9.24 6.15
C HIS A 878 -35.30 -9.81 5.01
N SER A 879 -35.94 -10.10 3.88
CA SER A 879 -35.28 -10.58 2.66
C SER A 879 -36.13 -10.21 1.44
N LYS A 880 -36.02 -8.96 0.98
CA LYS A 880 -36.73 -8.50 -0.22
C LYS A 880 -35.93 -8.85 -1.48
N ASP A 881 -36.62 -9.28 -2.53
CA ASP A 881 -36.03 -9.63 -3.84
C ASP A 881 -35.02 -10.79 -3.80
N ILE A 882 -35.16 -11.71 -2.84
CA ILE A 882 -34.22 -12.82 -2.60
C ILE A 882 -34.98 -14.14 -2.53
N ASN A 883 -34.49 -15.15 -3.26
CA ASN A 883 -34.88 -16.54 -3.06
C ASN A 883 -33.92 -17.18 -2.05
N THR A 884 -34.47 -17.90 -1.06
CA THR A 884 -33.69 -18.51 0.02
C THR A 884 -33.82 -20.02 0.02
N ILE A 885 -32.71 -20.72 0.28
CA ILE A 885 -32.65 -22.17 0.44
C ILE A 885 -31.90 -22.44 1.75
N LYS A 886 -32.56 -23.10 2.71
CA LYS A 886 -31.98 -23.43 4.01
C LYS A 886 -31.64 -24.92 4.07
N ASP A 887 -30.40 -25.22 4.44
CA ASP A 887 -29.92 -26.57 4.75
C ASP A 887 -29.16 -26.53 6.08
N LYS A 888 -29.73 -27.16 7.12
CA LYS A 888 -29.23 -27.12 8.51
C LYS A 888 -28.95 -25.67 8.97
N ASN A 889 -27.67 -25.36 9.22
CA ASN A 889 -27.19 -24.04 9.65
C ASN A 889 -26.62 -23.20 8.48
N ARG A 890 -26.92 -23.58 7.23
CA ARG A 890 -26.52 -22.83 6.04
C ARG A 890 -27.76 -22.25 5.36
N LEU A 891 -27.69 -20.97 5.03
CA LEU A 891 -28.70 -20.27 4.24
C LEU A 891 -28.05 -19.80 2.94
N SER A 892 -28.47 -20.36 1.82
CA SER A 892 -28.09 -19.92 0.49
C SER A 892 -29.12 -18.93 -0.03
N ILE A 893 -28.65 -17.86 -0.64
CA ILE A 893 -29.50 -16.83 -1.25
C ILE A 893 -29.13 -16.57 -2.70
N ILE A 894 -30.15 -16.37 -3.54
CA ILE A 894 -30.01 -16.03 -4.95
C ILE A 894 -30.94 -14.85 -5.25
N SER A 895 -30.43 -13.84 -5.96
CA SER A 895 -31.21 -12.70 -6.41
C SER A 895 -30.79 -12.24 -7.81
N ASN A 896 -31.78 -11.91 -8.64
CA ASN A 896 -31.55 -11.27 -9.94
C ASN A 896 -31.15 -9.78 -9.81
N LYS A 897 -31.15 -9.22 -8.60
CA LYS A 897 -30.71 -7.85 -8.34
C LYS A 897 -29.20 -7.81 -8.08
N LYS A 898 -28.59 -6.66 -8.42
CA LYS A 898 -27.18 -6.33 -8.14
C LYS A 898 -26.94 -5.75 -6.75
N ARG A 899 -28.01 -5.51 -5.98
CA ARG A 899 -28.00 -5.06 -4.59
C ARG A 899 -29.14 -5.74 -3.85
N VAL A 900 -28.85 -6.27 -2.67
CA VAL A 900 -29.86 -6.88 -1.79
C VAL A 900 -29.56 -6.57 -0.33
N ALA A 901 -30.62 -6.52 0.47
CA ALA A 901 -30.52 -6.40 1.92
C ALA A 901 -31.13 -7.64 2.57
N ILE A 902 -30.44 -8.19 3.57
CA ILE A 902 -30.93 -9.30 4.38
C ILE A 902 -30.70 -8.99 5.85
N ALA A 903 -31.73 -9.24 6.67
CA ALA A 903 -31.69 -9.05 8.11
C ALA A 903 -31.98 -10.36 8.84
N PHE A 904 -31.29 -10.54 9.96
CA PHE A 904 -31.47 -11.67 10.86
C PHE A 904 -31.75 -11.17 12.27
N GLU A 905 -32.55 -11.93 13.01
CA GLU A 905 -32.83 -11.71 14.43
C GLU A 905 -32.48 -12.98 15.22
N CYS A 906 -31.73 -12.83 16.32
CA CYS A 906 -31.29 -13.91 17.19
C CYS A 906 -31.88 -13.78 18.61
N LYS A 907 -32.25 -14.90 19.23
CA LYS A 907 -32.78 -14.91 20.60
C LYS A 907 -31.70 -14.74 21.67
#